data_AF-A0A817UIJ4-F1
#
_entry.id   AF-A0A817UIJ4-F1
#
_cell.length_a   1.000
_cell.length_b   1.000
_cell.length_c   1.000
_cell.angle_alpha   90.00
_cell.angle_beta   90.00
_cell.angle_gamma   90.00
#
_symmetry.space_group_name_H-M   'P 1'
#
loop_
_entity.id
_entity.type
_entity.pdbx_description
1 polymer ?
#
loop_
_entity_poly.entity_id
_entity_poly.type
_entity_poly.pdbx_seq_one_letter_code
_entity_poly.pdbx_strand_id
1 'polypeptide(L)'
;MAGYIAHALPKTNWTVLSQSAFQMNQCNNISYNTHQPLNRIESFKIIQEMKTTNCYHRVFVYDSNGSDLFDGTFERPMKTIQTAVSLTRILRTVHDNDKILCITIRGGIYYLDTNATTTSSQIGAITLTTNDSNLVIENYQNEHVILNGGTLLKLQWSVHVNTSQGGTIMKAQIPSCINLEQFNELYIDGLYAKDPGFSYNVSRWLPPTFNKGASVFNSPSNLWSTDSPPYDNNYVVPRGLIVNNGALPHIGNWSKPTTGFVHAFHSDYWGSWFFEIASINSTQNTIVFGRGSFQEARGAASGGAFYVVNIFEEFDSPNEWFLDKDTRTLYFMPNETMPQVFVISQISCLISISGSSFQNSAENISIQGLTLTETSHTYMRDYMVPSGDDWAVHRGGTLYLINTKNITITRNIFIQLGSNGMTLIDYNYATSIMLNEFVWLADSAIILVGSTNGIDGFSVTSQPVNTLIQSNLIHETGIYIKQSSPVLIAVSRSVSIIGNLMFNIPRAAINVNDGFYETSDHGPINTWDRQPFLSDAVQSSLPSVWQHKSFIHHNTLFNNYNSFYPIDHDDGSCFYEDSDNFQVYGDKKHYLGHSQLDHQEINVYPDTKSSQGTGVCIADQAPSHGSSSWNETWIANTFILYTSPIFGIAIQMIFCNIFSI
;
A
#
# COMPACT_ATOMS: atom_id res chain seq x y z
N MET A 1 -14.69 5.97 1.90
CA MET A 1 -13.87 5.85 3.12
C MET A 1 -13.50 7.22 3.70
N ALA A 2 -14.39 8.23 3.66
CA ALA A 2 -14.27 9.42 4.52
C ALA A 2 -15.01 9.11 5.84
N GLY A 3 -14.40 8.32 6.72
CA GLY A 3 -15.16 7.73 7.82
C GLY A 3 -14.28 7.22 8.94
N TYR A 4 -14.06 8.09 9.93
CA TYR A 4 -13.66 7.73 11.29
C TYR A 4 -12.35 6.93 11.41
N ILE A 5 -11.22 7.66 11.37
CA ILE A 5 -9.96 7.16 11.92
C ILE A 5 -10.16 7.12 13.44
N ALA A 6 -10.25 5.92 13.99
CA ALA A 6 -10.36 5.74 15.44
C ALA A 6 -9.16 6.41 16.12
N HIS A 7 -9.40 7.02 17.29
CA HIS A 7 -8.33 7.60 18.10
C HIS A 7 -7.18 6.61 18.28
N ALA A 8 -5.94 7.08 18.12
CA ALA A 8 -4.73 6.41 18.57
C ALA A 8 -4.65 6.41 20.11
N LEU A 9 -5.66 5.88 20.80
CA LEU A 9 -5.49 5.39 22.16
C LEU A 9 -4.68 4.08 22.06
N PRO A 10 -3.81 3.78 23.04
CA PRO A 10 -2.66 2.91 22.82
C PRO A 10 -3.12 1.52 22.36
N LYS A 11 -2.96 1.26 21.06
CA LYS A 11 -3.05 -0.05 20.41
C LYS A 11 -1.84 -0.93 20.82
N THR A 12 -1.32 -0.77 22.04
CA THR A 12 -0.15 -1.47 22.61
C THR A 12 -0.31 -2.99 22.73
N ASN A 13 -1.43 -3.55 22.29
CA ASN A 13 -1.67 -4.99 22.31
C ASN A 13 -1.50 -5.68 20.95
N TRP A 14 -1.42 -4.92 19.84
CA TRP A 14 -1.22 -5.52 18.51
C TRP A 14 0.24 -5.90 18.25
N THR A 15 1.21 -5.18 18.84
CA THR A 15 2.63 -5.57 18.81
C THR A 15 2.89 -6.85 19.59
N VAL A 16 2.15 -7.09 20.68
CA VAL A 16 2.20 -8.36 21.44
C VAL A 16 1.49 -9.48 20.66
N LEU A 17 0.37 -9.16 19.99
CA LEU A 17 -0.32 -10.09 19.10
C LEU A 17 0.55 -10.48 17.89
N SER A 18 1.26 -9.54 17.27
CA SER A 18 2.19 -9.82 16.17
C SER A 18 3.38 -10.64 16.65
N GLN A 19 3.94 -10.36 17.83
CA GLN A 19 4.94 -11.23 18.48
C GLN A 19 4.46 -12.68 18.67
N SER A 20 3.19 -12.89 19.03
CA SER A 20 2.62 -14.24 19.14
C SER A 20 2.36 -14.92 17.78
N ALA A 21 1.99 -14.15 16.75
CA ALA A 21 1.87 -14.66 15.37
C ALA A 21 3.24 -15.06 14.80
N PHE A 22 4.31 -14.32 15.13
CA PHE A 22 5.69 -14.67 14.77
C PHE A 22 6.24 -15.90 15.54
N GLN A 23 5.52 -16.43 16.53
CA GLN A 23 5.87 -17.63 17.30
C GLN A 23 5.20 -18.92 16.79
N MET A 24 4.42 -18.87 15.69
CA MET A 24 3.74 -20.06 15.13
C MET A 24 4.69 -21.23 14.81
N ASN A 25 5.96 -20.96 14.50
CA ASN A 25 6.95 -22.01 14.23
C ASN A 25 7.30 -22.87 15.47
N GLN A 26 7.01 -22.39 16.69
CA GLN A 26 7.28 -23.13 17.93
C GLN A 26 6.24 -24.20 18.19
N CYS A 27 5.12 -24.20 17.45
CA CYS A 27 4.06 -25.20 17.55
C CYS A 27 4.42 -26.54 16.88
N ASN A 28 5.49 -26.62 16.08
CA ASN A 28 5.90 -27.82 15.35
C ASN A 28 6.57 -28.94 16.20
N ASN A 29 6.59 -28.80 17.53
CA ASN A 29 7.25 -29.76 18.43
C ASN A 29 6.32 -30.83 19.04
N ILE A 30 5.11 -31.04 18.49
CA ILE A 30 4.24 -32.15 18.91
C ILE A 30 4.27 -33.24 17.84
N SER A 31 4.75 -34.40 18.26
CA SER A 31 5.19 -35.56 17.48
C SER A 31 4.12 -36.25 16.64
N TYR A 32 4.46 -36.58 15.38
CA TYR A 32 3.95 -37.78 14.71
C TYR A 32 5.10 -38.61 14.12
N ASN A 33 5.50 -39.64 14.88
CA ASN A 33 6.30 -40.75 14.37
C ASN A 33 5.38 -41.65 13.55
N THR A 34 5.33 -41.48 12.22
CA THR A 34 5.22 -42.54 11.20
C THR A 34 4.94 -41.93 9.83
N HIS A 35 5.98 -41.55 9.10
CA HIS A 35 6.19 -41.80 7.67
C HIS A 35 7.53 -41.15 7.28
N GLN A 36 8.32 -41.81 6.45
CA GLN A 36 9.68 -41.38 6.13
C GLN A 36 9.66 -39.97 5.49
N PRO A 37 10.31 -38.96 6.09
CA PRO A 37 10.37 -37.65 5.48
C PRO A 37 11.50 -37.61 4.45
N LEU A 38 11.20 -37.04 3.29
CA LEU A 38 12.21 -36.48 2.39
C LEU A 38 13.08 -35.51 3.20
N ASN A 39 14.35 -35.86 3.35
CA ASN A 39 15.36 -35.06 4.03
C ASN A 39 15.61 -33.73 3.29
N ARG A 40 14.79 -32.70 3.58
CA ARG A 40 15.18 -31.28 3.46
C ARG A 40 14.12 -30.33 4.05
N ILE A 41 13.92 -30.38 5.37
CA ILE A 41 13.30 -29.27 6.10
C ILE A 41 14.38 -28.69 7.00
N GLU A 42 15.10 -27.69 6.50
CA GLU A 42 15.88 -26.84 7.39
C GLU A 42 14.89 -26.09 8.29
N SER A 43 14.96 -26.32 9.59
CA SER A 43 14.23 -25.55 10.59
C SER A 43 14.44 -24.05 10.36
N PHE A 44 13.37 -23.29 10.14
CA PHE A 44 13.40 -21.83 10.00
C PHE A 44 14.13 -21.21 11.19
N LYS A 45 15.35 -20.70 10.94
CA LYS A 45 16.08 -19.91 11.93
C LYS A 45 15.29 -18.64 12.20
N ILE A 46 14.77 -18.53 13.42
CA ILE A 46 14.38 -17.26 14.02
C ILE A 46 15.52 -16.27 13.77
N ILE A 47 15.15 -15.08 13.28
CA ILE A 47 15.99 -13.92 12.96
C ILE A 47 17.25 -13.94 13.84
N GLN A 48 18.41 -14.14 13.22
CA GLN A 48 19.67 -13.93 13.93
C GLN A 48 19.60 -12.55 14.59
N GLU A 49 19.94 -12.46 15.88
CA GLU A 49 20.23 -11.19 16.54
C GLU A 49 21.11 -10.37 15.57
N MET A 50 20.53 -9.33 14.98
CA MET A 50 21.27 -8.47 14.06
C MET A 50 22.43 -7.89 14.84
N LYS A 51 23.65 -8.26 14.46
CA LYS A 51 24.87 -7.71 15.04
C LYS A 51 24.78 -6.19 14.96
N THR A 52 25.09 -5.51 16.07
CA THR A 52 25.25 -4.06 16.09
C THR A 52 26.17 -3.64 14.94
N THR A 53 25.68 -2.76 14.07
CA THR A 53 26.44 -2.28 12.91
C THR A 53 27.78 -1.70 13.37
N ASN A 54 28.87 -2.20 12.80
CA ASN A 54 30.20 -1.68 13.08
C ASN A 54 30.45 -0.39 12.28
N CYS A 55 29.92 0.73 12.79
CA CYS A 55 30.14 2.05 12.21
C CYS A 55 31.60 2.49 12.40
N TYR A 56 32.28 2.75 11.29
CA TYR A 56 33.65 3.30 11.31
C TYR A 56 33.66 4.75 11.81
N HIS A 57 32.66 5.54 11.40
CA HIS A 57 32.45 6.91 11.87
C HIS A 57 30.96 7.20 12.01
N ARG A 58 30.59 8.03 12.99
CA ARG A 58 29.19 8.42 13.28
C ARG A 58 29.04 9.93 13.20
N VAL A 59 28.05 10.37 12.44
CA VAL A 59 27.58 11.76 12.38
C VAL A 59 26.24 11.84 13.13
N PHE A 60 26.17 12.68 14.16
CA PHE A 60 24.97 12.85 14.97
C PHE A 60 24.12 14.01 14.46
N VAL A 61 22.80 13.81 14.46
CA VAL A 61 21.79 14.81 14.09
C VAL A 61 20.84 15.05 15.25
N TYR A 62 20.60 16.31 15.61
CA TYR A 62 19.65 16.68 16.65
C TYR A 62 18.99 18.02 16.32
N ASP A 63 17.69 18.06 16.01
CA ASP A 63 17.04 19.30 15.58
C ASP A 63 17.05 20.39 16.67
N SER A 64 16.71 20.03 17.91
CA SER A 64 16.51 21.03 18.98
C SER A 64 17.80 21.67 19.48
N ASN A 65 18.93 20.94 19.44
CA ASN A 65 20.21 21.39 20.01
C ASN A 65 21.38 21.35 19.00
N GLY A 66 21.12 20.99 17.75
CA GLY A 66 22.13 20.92 16.70
C GLY A 66 22.28 22.22 15.90
N SER A 67 23.36 22.29 15.14
CA SER A 67 23.62 23.35 14.18
C SER A 67 24.28 22.76 12.95
N ASP A 68 23.86 23.18 11.75
CA ASP A 68 24.49 22.76 10.49
C ASP A 68 25.91 23.37 10.29
N LEU A 69 26.36 24.18 11.25
CA LEU A 69 27.74 24.66 11.35
C LEU A 69 28.60 23.80 12.28
N PHE A 70 28.04 22.80 12.94
CA PHE A 70 28.76 21.90 13.83
C PHE A 70 29.45 20.77 13.04
N ASP A 71 30.31 20.02 13.73
CA ASP A 71 31.12 18.95 13.13
C ASP A 71 30.40 17.59 13.12
N GLY A 72 29.19 17.52 13.67
CA GLY A 72 28.40 16.29 13.70
C GLY A 72 28.84 15.31 14.79
N THR A 73 29.63 15.74 15.76
CA THR A 73 29.95 14.95 16.96
C THR A 73 28.74 14.83 17.88
N PHE A 74 28.82 13.94 18.88
CA PHE A 74 27.73 13.78 19.85
C PHE A 74 27.47 15.06 20.65
N GLU A 75 28.54 15.78 21.02
CA GLU A 75 28.49 17.04 21.76
C GLU A 75 28.09 18.23 20.88
N ARG A 76 28.41 18.17 19.58
CA ARG A 76 28.10 19.20 18.60
C ARG A 76 27.40 18.57 17.38
N PRO A 77 26.12 18.15 17.53
CA PRO A 77 25.41 17.47 16.46
C PRO A 77 24.99 18.41 15.35
N MET A 78 24.85 17.89 14.13
CA MET A 78 24.22 18.60 13.02
C MET A 78 22.75 18.87 13.32
N LYS A 79 22.16 19.90 12.71
CA LYS A 79 20.73 20.17 12.86
C LYS A 79 19.90 19.31 11.90
N THR A 80 20.31 19.27 10.64
CA THR A 80 19.54 18.63 9.55
C THR A 80 20.19 17.35 9.05
N ILE A 81 19.34 16.41 8.61
CA ILE A 81 19.78 15.12 8.06
C ILE A 81 20.48 15.35 6.71
N GLN A 82 20.01 16.29 5.91
CA GLN A 82 20.62 16.65 4.63
C GLN A 82 22.06 17.16 4.78
N THR A 83 22.33 17.95 5.83
CA THR A 83 23.69 18.39 6.14
C THR A 83 24.55 17.21 6.61
N ALA A 84 23.99 16.29 7.40
CA ALA A 84 24.71 15.08 7.80
C ALA A 84 25.07 14.18 6.61
N VAL A 85 24.16 13.99 5.64
CA VAL A 85 24.44 13.29 4.37
C VAL A 85 25.57 13.98 3.60
N SER A 86 25.53 15.32 3.54
CA SER A 86 26.59 16.10 2.89
C SER A 86 27.95 15.92 3.59
N LEU A 87 27.95 15.90 4.93
CA LEU A 87 29.17 15.62 5.70
C LEU A 87 29.67 14.19 5.47
N THR A 88 28.81 13.17 5.44
CA THR A 88 29.25 11.80 5.17
C THR A 88 29.86 11.65 3.78
N ARG A 89 29.38 12.40 2.78
CA ARG A 89 30.00 12.46 1.44
C ARG A 89 31.40 13.08 1.48
N ILE A 90 31.61 14.12 2.29
CA ILE A 90 32.95 14.70 2.50
C ILE A 90 33.86 13.68 3.19
N LEU A 91 33.38 13.03 4.26
CA LEU A 91 34.13 11.99 4.98
C LEU A 91 34.49 10.80 4.08
N ARG A 92 33.63 10.46 3.11
CA ARG A 92 33.90 9.42 2.12
C ARG A 92 35.13 9.76 1.25
N THR A 93 35.45 11.03 1.01
CA THR A 93 36.65 11.41 0.23
C THR A 93 37.96 11.15 0.95
N VAL A 94 37.94 10.99 2.27
CA VAL A 94 39.13 10.78 3.11
C VAL A 94 39.19 9.38 3.73
N HIS A 95 38.14 8.58 3.58
CA HIS A 95 38.03 7.22 4.08
C HIS A 95 37.86 6.23 2.95
N ASP A 96 38.21 4.98 3.20
CA ASP A 96 38.02 3.91 2.22
C ASP A 96 36.52 3.66 1.95
N ASN A 97 36.20 3.35 0.70
CA ASN A 97 34.82 3.15 0.26
C ASN A 97 34.14 1.98 0.97
N ASP A 98 34.92 0.99 1.41
CA ASP A 98 34.43 -0.20 2.12
C ASP A 98 34.05 0.06 3.59
N LYS A 99 34.33 1.26 4.13
CA LYS A 99 33.97 1.59 5.52
C LYS A 99 32.50 1.97 5.65
N ILE A 100 31.82 1.42 6.65
CA ILE A 100 30.44 1.82 6.95
C ILE A 100 30.46 3.15 7.71
N LEU A 101 29.82 4.17 7.14
CA LEU A 101 29.53 5.43 7.83
C LEU A 101 28.11 5.36 8.39
N CYS A 102 27.85 6.08 9.48
CA CYS A 102 26.54 6.08 10.11
C CYS A 102 26.08 7.51 10.39
N ILE A 103 24.81 7.79 10.10
CA ILE A 103 24.09 8.97 10.56
C ILE A 103 23.16 8.51 11.68
N THR A 104 23.38 9.02 12.89
CA THR A 104 22.62 8.65 14.08
C THR A 104 21.78 9.84 14.54
N ILE A 105 20.46 9.68 14.52
CA ILE A 105 19.49 10.76 14.72
C ILE A 105 18.94 10.71 16.14
N ARG A 106 18.97 11.83 16.85
CA ARG A 106 18.39 11.99 18.19
C ARG A 106 16.86 12.12 18.11
N GLY A 107 16.18 11.79 19.20
CA GLY A 107 14.72 11.79 19.27
C GLY A 107 14.13 13.18 19.03
N GLY A 108 13.04 13.22 18.27
CA GLY A 108 12.37 14.46 17.86
C GLY A 108 11.54 14.29 16.58
N ILE A 109 10.83 15.37 16.23
CA ILE A 109 10.09 15.48 14.97
C ILE A 109 10.90 16.35 14.02
N TYR A 110 11.24 15.79 12.87
CA TYR A 110 12.01 16.41 11.81
C TYR A 110 11.07 16.70 10.65
N TYR A 111 10.56 17.93 10.60
CA TYR A 111 9.81 18.43 9.45
C TYR A 111 10.78 18.63 8.29
N LEU A 112 10.63 17.82 7.24
CA LEU A 112 11.52 17.83 6.10
C LEU A 112 11.03 18.87 5.09
N ASP A 113 11.97 19.67 4.58
CA ASP A 113 11.75 20.53 3.41
C ASP A 113 12.46 19.92 2.19
N THR A 114 11.94 20.19 0.99
CA THR A 114 12.58 19.77 -0.27
C THR A 114 12.75 20.95 -1.23
N ASN A 115 13.95 21.04 -1.81
CA ASN A 115 14.25 21.93 -2.94
C ASN A 115 13.97 21.26 -4.30
N ALA A 116 13.65 19.97 -4.32
CA ALA A 116 13.30 19.26 -5.54
C ALA A 116 11.97 19.82 -6.09
N THR A 117 11.73 19.68 -7.39
CA THR A 117 10.40 19.93 -7.93
C THR A 117 9.45 19.01 -7.19
N THR A 118 8.64 19.58 -6.32
CA THR A 118 7.64 18.93 -5.47
C THR A 118 6.54 18.21 -6.28
N THR A 119 6.68 18.23 -7.61
CA THR A 119 5.97 17.46 -8.62
C THR A 119 6.47 16.02 -8.78
N SER A 120 7.64 15.64 -8.27
CA SER A 120 8.12 14.25 -8.32
C SER A 120 7.91 13.53 -6.99
N SER A 121 7.30 12.35 -7.04
CA SER A 121 7.19 11.39 -5.92
C SER A 121 8.30 10.34 -5.92
N GLN A 122 9.33 10.55 -6.75
CA GLN A 122 10.50 9.67 -6.90
C GLN A 122 11.81 10.35 -6.45
N ILE A 123 11.72 11.61 -6.01
CA ILE A 123 12.86 12.34 -5.42
C ILE A 123 12.50 12.67 -3.98
N GLY A 124 13.26 12.09 -3.06
CA GLY A 124 13.04 12.25 -1.62
C GLY A 124 13.64 13.54 -1.08
N ALA A 125 13.08 14.05 0.02
CA ALA A 125 13.67 15.15 0.79
C ALA A 125 15.08 14.80 1.32
N ILE A 126 15.33 13.51 1.57
CA ILE A 126 16.64 12.92 1.80
C ILE A 126 17.00 12.09 0.57
N THR A 127 17.87 12.64 -0.27
CA THR A 127 18.32 11.97 -1.50
C THR A 127 19.66 11.27 -1.28
N LEU A 128 19.66 9.95 -1.35
CA LEU A 128 20.85 9.10 -1.32
C LEU A 128 21.17 8.60 -2.73
N THR A 129 22.45 8.62 -3.09
CA THR A 129 22.95 8.19 -4.40
C THR A 129 24.09 7.18 -4.24
N THR A 130 24.77 6.85 -5.34
CA THR A 130 25.97 5.98 -5.32
C THR A 130 27.10 6.51 -4.42
N ASN A 131 27.14 7.82 -4.18
CA ASN A 131 28.11 8.44 -3.26
C ASN A 131 27.83 8.12 -1.78
N ASP A 132 26.63 7.62 -1.48
CA ASP A 132 26.16 7.31 -0.14
C ASP A 132 26.15 5.79 0.13
N SER A 133 26.78 4.99 -0.72
CA SER A 133 26.96 3.54 -0.49
C SER A 133 27.72 3.28 0.82
N ASN A 134 27.46 2.12 1.45
CA ASN A 134 28.00 1.76 2.78
C ASN A 134 27.61 2.77 3.87
N LEU A 135 26.32 3.10 3.97
CA LEU A 135 25.76 4.07 4.91
C LEU A 135 24.63 3.42 5.73
N VAL A 136 24.60 3.73 7.03
CA VAL A 136 23.45 3.43 7.89
C VAL A 136 22.84 4.74 8.40
N ILE A 137 21.53 4.87 8.28
CA ILE A 137 20.75 5.94 8.91
C ILE A 137 19.88 5.30 9.98
N GLU A 138 20.10 5.71 11.23
CA GLU A 138 19.48 5.08 12.39
C GLU A 138 19.06 6.10 13.45
N ASN A 139 18.10 5.72 14.28
CA ASN A 139 17.82 6.44 15.51
C ASN A 139 18.92 6.19 16.57
N TYR A 140 19.09 7.11 17.50
CA TYR A 140 19.99 6.94 18.64
C TYR A 140 19.37 6.00 19.67
N GLN A 141 19.89 4.77 19.76
CA GLN A 141 19.40 3.75 20.69
C GLN A 141 17.90 3.45 20.47
N ASN A 142 17.05 3.78 21.44
CA ASN A 142 15.59 3.61 21.37
C ASN A 142 14.86 4.96 21.34
N GLU A 143 15.56 6.06 21.05
CA GLU A 143 14.91 7.37 20.91
C GLU A 143 13.96 7.35 19.71
N HIS A 144 12.78 7.95 19.87
CA HIS A 144 11.77 8.03 18.81
C HIS A 144 12.10 9.17 17.85
N VAL A 145 12.39 8.83 16.60
CA VAL A 145 12.69 9.77 15.51
C VAL A 145 11.55 9.75 14.52
N ILE A 146 10.92 10.91 14.29
CA ILE A 146 9.82 11.08 13.35
C ILE A 146 10.29 11.96 12.19
N LEU A 147 10.33 11.39 10.98
CA LEU A 147 10.51 12.12 9.74
C LEU A 147 9.13 12.48 9.19
N ASN A 148 8.83 13.77 9.15
CA ASN A 148 7.52 14.29 8.81
C ASN A 148 7.57 14.98 7.45
N GLY A 149 6.71 14.55 6.51
CA GLY A 149 6.58 15.08 5.15
C GLY A 149 5.70 16.33 5.03
N GLY A 150 5.14 16.77 6.15
CA GLY A 150 4.33 17.96 6.25
C GLY A 150 5.09 19.17 6.75
N THR A 151 4.38 20.30 6.78
CA THR A 151 4.88 21.56 7.29
C THR A 151 4.01 22.01 8.46
N LEU A 152 4.62 22.33 9.59
CA LEU A 152 3.90 22.86 10.75
C LEU A 152 3.34 24.26 10.46
N LEU A 153 2.04 24.44 10.65
CA LEU A 153 1.34 25.70 10.45
C LEU A 153 1.25 26.50 11.75
N LYS A 154 1.76 27.74 11.72
CA LYS A 154 1.57 28.73 12.80
C LYS A 154 0.40 29.63 12.45
N LEU A 155 -0.79 29.22 12.86
CA LEU A 155 -2.04 29.88 12.48
C LEU A 155 -2.54 30.83 13.56
N GLN A 156 -3.23 31.88 13.13
CA GLN A 156 -3.98 32.80 13.99
C GLN A 156 -5.46 32.66 13.67
N TRP A 157 -6.17 31.93 14.52
CA TRP A 157 -7.57 31.59 14.31
C TRP A 157 -8.51 32.72 14.74
N SER A 158 -9.57 32.92 13.97
CA SER A 158 -10.68 33.83 14.28
C SER A 158 -12.01 33.17 13.93
N VAL A 159 -13.10 33.58 14.59
CA VAL A 159 -14.43 33.07 14.28
C VAL A 159 -14.83 33.52 12.88
N HIS A 160 -15.23 32.58 12.03
CA HIS A 160 -15.84 32.86 10.73
C HIS A 160 -17.36 32.99 10.87
N VAL A 161 -18.02 31.95 11.38
CA VAL A 161 -19.49 31.91 11.55
C VAL A 161 -19.88 30.84 12.59
N ASN A 162 -21.03 31.03 13.26
CA ASN A 162 -21.67 29.98 14.06
C ASN A 162 -22.69 29.24 13.20
N THR A 163 -22.62 27.90 13.17
CA THR A 163 -23.53 27.07 12.38
C THR A 163 -24.89 26.95 13.06
N SER A 164 -25.93 26.70 12.28
CA SER A 164 -27.30 26.51 12.76
C SER A 164 -27.45 25.28 13.68
N GLN A 165 -26.50 24.34 13.61
CA GLN A 165 -26.46 23.11 14.39
C GLN A 165 -25.64 23.25 15.69
N GLY A 166 -25.17 24.45 16.02
CA GLY A 166 -24.46 24.75 17.27
C GLY A 166 -22.94 24.60 17.21
N GLY A 167 -22.35 24.42 16.03
CA GLY A 167 -20.90 24.45 15.82
C GLY A 167 -20.38 25.87 15.53
N THR A 168 -19.07 26.05 15.56
CA THR A 168 -18.40 27.31 15.16
C THR A 168 -17.36 26.98 14.10
N ILE A 169 -17.48 27.61 12.93
CA ILE A 169 -16.43 27.56 11.91
C ILE A 169 -15.39 28.62 12.25
N MET A 170 -14.15 28.18 12.37
CA MET A 170 -12.97 29.02 12.57
C MET A 170 -12.26 29.23 11.24
N LYS A 171 -11.54 30.35 11.09
CA LYS A 171 -10.69 30.63 9.94
C LYS A 171 -9.32 31.18 10.31
N ALA A 172 -8.32 30.86 9.51
CA ALA A 172 -6.97 31.39 9.59
C ALA A 172 -6.37 31.61 8.19
N GLN A 173 -5.39 32.52 8.09
CA GLN A 173 -4.65 32.74 6.84
C GLN A 173 -3.45 31.79 6.75
N ILE A 174 -3.30 31.12 5.61
CA ILE A 174 -2.14 30.28 5.34
C ILE A 174 -0.95 31.18 4.95
N PRO A 175 0.23 31.04 5.59
CA PRO A 175 1.42 31.79 5.24
C PRO A 175 1.78 31.70 3.75
N SER A 176 2.32 32.77 3.18
CA SER A 176 2.68 32.83 1.76
C SER A 176 3.78 31.86 1.34
N CYS A 177 4.61 31.40 2.29
CA CYS A 177 5.66 30.41 2.07
C CYS A 177 5.14 28.99 1.79
N ILE A 178 3.88 28.70 2.11
CA ILE A 178 3.28 27.38 1.88
C ILE A 178 2.82 27.26 0.43
N ASN A 179 3.13 26.13 -0.22
CA ASN A 179 2.65 25.84 -1.54
C ASN A 179 1.24 25.20 -1.49
N LEU A 180 0.23 25.95 -1.93
CA LEU A 180 -1.17 25.50 -1.90
C LEU A 180 -1.50 24.46 -2.98
N GLU A 181 -0.68 24.32 -4.02
CA GLU A 181 -0.86 23.27 -5.02
C GLU A 181 -0.55 21.87 -4.45
N GLN A 182 0.26 21.81 -3.39
CA GLN A 182 0.55 20.58 -2.63
C GLN A 182 -0.30 20.39 -1.39
N PHE A 183 -1.12 21.39 -1.04
CA PHE A 183 -2.04 21.29 0.08
C PHE A 183 -3.19 20.34 -0.28
N ASN A 184 -3.03 19.08 0.10
CA ASN A 184 -4.02 18.03 -0.17
C ASN A 184 -4.46 17.28 1.09
N GLU A 185 -3.81 17.49 2.24
CA GLU A 185 -4.17 16.89 3.53
C GLU A 185 -3.87 17.86 4.68
N LEU A 186 -4.65 17.73 5.75
CA LEU A 186 -4.44 18.40 7.01
C LEU A 186 -4.37 17.37 8.13
N TYR A 187 -3.32 17.44 8.92
CA TYR A 187 -3.13 16.67 10.14
C TYR A 187 -3.32 17.60 11.34
N ILE A 188 -4.08 17.13 12.32
CA ILE A 188 -4.48 17.86 13.52
C ILE A 188 -4.08 17.01 14.73
N ASP A 189 -3.19 17.56 15.56
CA ASP A 189 -2.62 16.87 16.72
C ASP A 189 -2.10 15.44 16.40
N GLY A 190 -1.49 15.28 15.20
CA GLY A 190 -0.92 14.01 14.71
C GLY A 190 -1.96 13.01 14.17
N LEU A 191 -3.18 13.46 13.88
CA LEU A 191 -4.24 12.65 13.29
C LEU A 191 -4.77 13.31 12.02
N TYR A 192 -5.11 12.50 11.02
CA TYR A 192 -5.71 12.99 9.79
C TYR A 192 -7.07 13.67 10.06
N ALA A 193 -7.25 14.88 9.54
CA ALA A 193 -8.48 15.66 9.66
C ALA A 193 -9.47 15.28 8.57
N LYS A 194 -10.78 15.34 8.85
CA LYS A 194 -11.79 14.96 7.87
C LYS A 194 -11.92 16.04 6.80
N ASP A 195 -11.83 15.67 5.53
CA ASP A 195 -12.17 16.59 4.44
C ASP A 195 -13.67 16.90 4.48
N PRO A 196 -14.09 18.11 4.07
CA PRO A 196 -15.49 18.46 4.03
C PRO A 196 -16.12 17.74 2.85
N GLY A 197 -17.20 17.02 3.07
CA GLY A 197 -17.72 16.16 2.01
C GLY A 197 -18.96 15.39 2.36
N PHE A 198 -19.77 15.13 1.34
CA PHE A 198 -20.99 14.37 1.46
C PHE A 198 -20.83 12.96 0.89
N SER A 199 -21.32 11.96 1.62
CA SER A 199 -21.42 10.58 1.14
C SER A 199 -22.83 10.04 1.35
N TYR A 200 -23.46 9.60 0.25
CA TYR A 200 -24.85 9.12 0.26
C TYR A 200 -25.05 7.73 0.89
N ASN A 201 -24.02 7.08 1.45
CA ASN A 201 -24.17 5.69 1.88
C ASN A 201 -23.27 5.22 3.02
N VAL A 202 -22.77 6.13 3.87
CA VAL A 202 -21.82 5.76 4.95
C VAL A 202 -22.43 4.77 5.96
N SER A 203 -23.76 4.76 6.11
CA SER A 203 -24.47 3.95 7.12
C SER A 203 -24.90 2.54 6.67
N ARG A 204 -24.62 2.09 5.43
CA ARG A 204 -24.93 0.71 4.97
C ARG A 204 -23.88 0.18 3.97
N TRP A 205 -22.72 -0.22 4.48
CA TRP A 205 -21.70 -0.96 3.70
C TRP A 205 -21.80 -2.50 3.84
N LEU A 206 -22.94 -3.05 4.30
CA LEU A 206 -23.26 -4.50 4.31
C LEU A 206 -24.64 -4.74 3.62
N PRO A 207 -24.84 -5.76 2.75
CA PRO A 207 -26.02 -5.88 1.86
C PRO A 207 -27.27 -6.48 2.55
N PRO A 208 -28.49 -6.47 1.96
CA PRO A 208 -28.77 -6.41 0.52
C PRO A 208 -29.81 -5.35 0.08
N THR A 209 -29.36 -4.51 -0.85
CA THR A 209 -29.99 -3.89 -2.03
C THR A 209 -29.34 -2.53 -2.18
N PHE A 210 -28.16 -2.52 -2.81
CA PHE A 210 -27.41 -1.29 -3.06
C PHE A 210 -28.17 -0.45 -4.09
N ASN A 211 -28.99 0.49 -3.63
CA ASN A 211 -29.47 1.56 -4.49
C ASN A 211 -28.23 2.36 -4.93
N LYS A 212 -27.88 2.27 -6.22
CA LYS A 212 -26.80 3.03 -6.83
C LYS A 212 -27.03 4.51 -6.50
N GLY A 213 -26.02 5.24 -6.00
CA GLY A 213 -26.14 6.66 -5.67
C GLY A 213 -26.14 7.57 -6.91
N ALA A 214 -25.66 7.04 -8.03
CA ALA A 214 -25.60 7.71 -9.32
C ALA A 214 -26.14 6.80 -10.43
N SER A 215 -26.53 7.40 -11.55
CA SER A 215 -26.82 6.71 -12.81
C SER A 215 -26.00 7.33 -13.95
N VAL A 216 -25.67 6.53 -14.97
CA VAL A 216 -25.01 6.94 -16.23
C VAL A 216 -23.64 7.60 -16.06
N PHE A 217 -22.58 6.84 -16.35
CA PHE A 217 -21.23 7.36 -16.58
C PHE A 217 -21.03 7.54 -18.09
N ASN A 218 -20.95 8.79 -18.58
CA ASN A 218 -20.82 9.08 -20.02
C ASN A 218 -19.35 8.95 -20.47
N SER A 219 -19.06 8.17 -21.52
CA SER A 219 -17.68 7.81 -21.84
C SER A 219 -17.23 8.03 -23.30
N PRO A 220 -15.98 8.48 -23.56
CA PRO A 220 -15.25 8.27 -24.79
C PRO A 220 -14.43 6.95 -24.75
N SER A 221 -13.70 6.67 -25.82
CA SER A 221 -12.94 5.42 -26.04
C SER A 221 -11.41 5.64 -26.05
N ASN A 222 -10.66 5.19 -25.03
CA ASN A 222 -9.18 4.98 -25.03
C ASN A 222 -8.65 4.45 -23.66
N LEU A 223 -7.51 3.75 -23.68
CA LEU A 223 -6.69 3.38 -22.51
C LEU A 223 -6.30 4.64 -21.69
N TRP A 224 -6.46 4.55 -20.37
CA TRP A 224 -6.58 5.71 -19.48
C TRP A 224 -5.36 5.97 -18.58
N SER A 225 -4.49 4.98 -18.42
CA SER A 225 -3.38 5.05 -17.46
C SER A 225 -2.02 5.39 -18.08
N THR A 226 -1.95 5.75 -19.37
CA THR A 226 -0.68 6.15 -20.03
C THR A 226 -0.88 7.28 -21.05
N ASP A 227 0.14 8.12 -21.25
CA ASP A 227 0.17 9.18 -22.29
C ASP A 227 0.21 8.64 -23.73
N SER A 228 0.46 7.34 -23.92
CA SER A 228 0.62 6.71 -25.23
C SER A 228 0.13 5.26 -25.18
N PRO A 229 -1.18 5.06 -25.20
CA PRO A 229 -1.75 3.73 -25.08
C PRO A 229 -1.46 2.83 -26.28
N PRO A 230 -1.11 1.53 -26.08
CA PRO A 230 -1.01 0.57 -27.18
C PRO A 230 -2.32 0.51 -27.99
N TYR A 231 -2.17 0.55 -29.31
CA TYR A 231 -3.27 0.58 -30.28
C TYR A 231 -4.24 -0.61 -30.08
N ASP A 232 -5.54 -0.31 -30.18
CA ASP A 232 -6.66 -1.23 -30.45
C ASP A 232 -7.56 -1.71 -29.28
N ASN A 233 -7.57 -1.04 -28.11
CA ASN A 233 -8.65 -1.24 -27.13
C ASN A 233 -9.31 0.09 -26.70
N ASN A 234 -10.59 0.23 -27.04
CA ASN A 234 -11.45 1.36 -26.69
C ASN A 234 -11.93 1.24 -25.22
N TYR A 235 -11.21 1.80 -24.26
CA TYR A 235 -11.66 1.82 -22.86
C TYR A 235 -12.56 3.01 -22.53
N VAL A 236 -13.43 2.80 -21.55
CA VAL A 236 -14.53 3.69 -21.23
C VAL A 236 -14.09 4.61 -20.09
N VAL A 237 -13.75 5.88 -20.41
CA VAL A 237 -13.40 6.95 -19.45
C VAL A 237 -14.63 7.80 -19.06
N PRO A 238 -15.21 7.60 -17.87
CA PRO A 238 -16.24 8.47 -17.32
C PRO A 238 -15.93 9.97 -17.40
N ARG A 239 -16.89 10.73 -17.95
CA ARG A 239 -16.87 12.20 -18.06
C ARG A 239 -17.73 12.88 -17.01
N GLY A 240 -18.40 12.12 -16.18
CA GLY A 240 -19.34 12.63 -15.20
C GLY A 240 -20.30 11.56 -14.74
N LEU A 241 -21.15 11.94 -13.78
CA LEU A 241 -22.19 11.10 -13.22
C LEU A 241 -23.50 11.89 -13.07
N ILE A 242 -24.64 11.21 -13.18
CA ILE A 242 -25.93 11.77 -12.79
C ILE A 242 -26.18 11.37 -11.35
N VAL A 243 -26.30 12.35 -10.46
CA VAL A 243 -26.61 12.18 -9.05
C VAL A 243 -28.08 11.84 -8.91
N ASN A 244 -28.39 10.74 -8.22
CA ASN A 244 -29.77 10.40 -7.94
C ASN A 244 -30.39 11.42 -6.96
N ASN A 245 -31.69 11.69 -7.11
CA ASN A 245 -32.37 12.67 -6.25
C ASN A 245 -32.18 12.37 -4.77
N GLY A 246 -31.77 13.38 -4.00
CA GLY A 246 -31.47 13.27 -2.57
C GLY A 246 -30.07 12.76 -2.23
N ALA A 247 -29.27 12.35 -3.22
CA ALA A 247 -27.92 11.84 -2.98
C ALA A 247 -26.85 12.92 -2.75
N LEU A 248 -27.10 14.15 -3.21
CA LEU A 248 -26.34 15.34 -2.79
C LEU A 248 -27.34 16.47 -2.63
N PRO A 249 -27.91 16.67 -1.42
CA PRO A 249 -29.00 17.60 -1.21
C PRO A 249 -28.59 19.06 -1.47
N HIS A 250 -27.30 19.39 -1.33
CA HIS A 250 -26.79 20.75 -1.50
C HIS A 250 -26.15 21.01 -2.88
N ILE A 251 -26.16 20.05 -3.82
CA ILE A 251 -25.50 20.20 -5.14
C ILE A 251 -25.94 21.47 -5.89
N GLY A 252 -27.21 21.86 -5.78
CA GLY A 252 -27.73 23.08 -6.41
C GLY A 252 -27.21 24.39 -5.80
N ASN A 253 -26.61 24.33 -4.61
CA ASN A 253 -26.10 25.49 -3.88
C ASN A 253 -24.58 25.67 -4.03
N TRP A 254 -23.88 24.72 -4.65
CA TRP A 254 -22.42 24.77 -4.80
C TRP A 254 -22.00 25.98 -5.64
N SER A 255 -21.34 26.94 -5.00
CA SER A 255 -20.89 28.18 -5.65
C SER A 255 -19.62 27.97 -6.47
N LYS A 256 -18.73 27.09 -6.02
CA LYS A 256 -17.45 26.79 -6.67
C LYS A 256 -17.17 25.29 -6.73
N PRO A 257 -17.93 24.51 -7.53
CA PRO A 257 -17.78 23.07 -7.62
C PRO A 257 -16.36 22.63 -8.04
N THR A 258 -15.62 23.49 -8.73
CA THR A 258 -14.26 23.20 -9.23
C THR A 258 -13.20 23.02 -8.17
N THR A 259 -13.49 23.30 -6.90
CA THR A 259 -12.58 22.94 -5.80
C THR A 259 -12.66 21.46 -5.43
N GLY A 260 -13.77 20.80 -5.76
CA GLY A 260 -14.07 19.48 -5.25
C GLY A 260 -13.51 18.34 -6.08
N PHE A 261 -13.47 17.17 -5.43
CA PHE A 261 -13.15 15.89 -6.06
C PHE A 261 -14.31 14.92 -5.88
N VAL A 262 -14.47 14.01 -6.83
CA VAL A 262 -15.35 12.85 -6.72
C VAL A 262 -14.51 11.60 -6.56
N HIS A 263 -14.76 10.84 -5.50
CA HIS A 263 -14.29 9.47 -5.39
C HIS A 263 -15.47 8.54 -5.68
N ALA A 264 -15.38 7.76 -6.76
CA ALA A 264 -16.39 6.80 -7.17
C ALA A 264 -15.81 5.38 -7.19
N PHE A 265 -16.57 4.41 -6.72
CA PHE A 265 -16.22 3.01 -6.87
C PHE A 265 -16.57 2.50 -8.26
N HIS A 266 -15.80 1.51 -8.73
CA HIS A 266 -16.18 0.69 -9.87
C HIS A 266 -17.60 0.09 -9.65
N SER A 267 -18.37 -0.16 -10.71
CA SER A 267 -19.73 -0.74 -10.59
C SER A 267 -19.76 -2.08 -9.87
N ASP A 268 -18.71 -2.87 -10.08
CA ASP A 268 -18.49 -4.18 -9.45
C ASP A 268 -17.60 -4.07 -8.20
N TYR A 269 -17.27 -2.84 -7.79
CA TYR A 269 -16.52 -2.52 -6.58
C TYR A 269 -15.12 -3.14 -6.47
N TRP A 270 -14.50 -3.70 -7.50
CA TRP A 270 -13.12 -4.19 -7.38
C TRP A 270 -12.09 -3.05 -7.46
N GLY A 271 -12.45 -1.92 -8.08
CA GLY A 271 -11.63 -0.72 -8.24
C GLY A 271 -12.29 0.57 -7.73
N SER A 272 -11.56 1.67 -7.86
CA SER A 272 -12.01 3.00 -7.46
C SER A 272 -11.31 4.11 -8.25
N TRP A 273 -12.02 5.20 -8.49
CA TRP A 273 -11.58 6.32 -9.30
C TRP A 273 -11.69 7.65 -8.56
N PHE A 274 -10.69 8.52 -8.74
CA PHE A 274 -10.72 9.90 -8.26
C PHE A 274 -10.73 10.89 -9.42
N PHE A 275 -11.67 11.84 -9.40
CA PHE A 275 -11.78 12.89 -10.42
C PHE A 275 -11.84 14.26 -9.78
N GLU A 276 -11.23 15.25 -10.40
CA GLU A 276 -11.60 16.66 -10.20
C GLU A 276 -13.03 16.89 -10.70
N ILE A 277 -13.74 17.85 -10.10
CA ILE A 277 -15.03 18.31 -10.61
C ILE A 277 -14.78 19.47 -11.58
N ALA A 278 -15.18 19.32 -12.84
CA ALA A 278 -15.06 20.39 -13.83
C ALA A 278 -16.24 21.37 -13.78
N SER A 279 -17.46 20.85 -13.61
CA SER A 279 -18.68 21.67 -13.49
C SER A 279 -19.86 20.83 -12.99
N ILE A 280 -20.97 21.48 -12.67
CA ILE A 280 -22.25 20.83 -12.37
C ILE A 280 -23.33 21.32 -13.34
N ASN A 281 -24.29 20.45 -13.65
CA ASN A 281 -25.55 20.80 -14.28
C ASN A 281 -26.69 20.53 -13.30
N SER A 282 -27.15 21.58 -12.63
CA SER A 282 -28.19 21.50 -11.60
C SER A 282 -29.56 21.09 -12.16
N THR A 283 -29.87 21.38 -13.42
CA THR A 283 -31.13 20.95 -14.06
C THR A 283 -31.17 19.43 -14.29
N GLN A 284 -30.01 18.81 -14.50
CA GLN A 284 -29.88 17.38 -14.79
C GLN A 284 -29.30 16.59 -13.61
N ASN A 285 -29.00 17.25 -12.48
CA ASN A 285 -28.25 16.69 -11.35
C ASN A 285 -26.95 16.01 -11.79
N THR A 286 -26.25 16.57 -12.77
CA THR A 286 -25.02 15.97 -13.32
C THR A 286 -23.79 16.62 -12.73
N ILE A 287 -22.82 15.82 -12.29
CA ILE A 287 -21.44 16.27 -12.04
C ILE A 287 -20.63 15.93 -13.28
N VAL A 288 -19.94 16.91 -13.84
CA VAL A 288 -18.99 16.73 -14.96
C VAL A 288 -17.59 16.60 -14.38
N PHE A 289 -16.89 15.54 -14.76
CA PHE A 289 -15.53 15.28 -14.31
C PHE A 289 -14.49 16.07 -15.10
N GLY A 290 -13.44 16.49 -14.40
CA GLY A 290 -12.22 17.08 -14.94
C GLY A 290 -11.12 16.03 -15.09
N ARG A 291 -9.90 16.36 -14.68
CA ARG A 291 -8.75 15.44 -14.70
C ARG A 291 -8.95 14.34 -13.64
N GLY A 292 -8.47 13.12 -13.93
CA GLY A 292 -8.38 12.05 -12.92
C GLY A 292 -8.55 10.64 -13.46
N SER A 293 -8.73 9.71 -12.50
CA SER A 293 -9.01 8.29 -12.65
C SER A 293 -7.89 7.49 -13.31
N PHE A 294 -6.68 7.71 -12.79
CA PHE A 294 -5.47 7.00 -13.20
C PHE A 294 -5.28 5.69 -12.42
N GLN A 295 -6.06 5.46 -11.37
CA GLN A 295 -5.88 4.39 -10.37
C GLN A 295 -6.24 3.00 -10.89
N GLU A 296 -6.77 2.93 -12.11
CA GLU A 296 -7.34 1.73 -12.69
C GLU A 296 -7.14 1.78 -14.21
N ALA A 297 -6.92 0.62 -14.83
CA ALA A 297 -6.74 0.53 -16.26
C ALA A 297 -8.03 0.19 -17.03
N ARG A 298 -9.13 -0.14 -16.34
CA ARG A 298 -10.36 -0.72 -16.92
C ARG A 298 -11.62 0.06 -16.53
N GLY A 299 -11.71 1.32 -16.95
CA GLY A 299 -12.90 2.13 -16.70
C GLY A 299 -14.21 1.46 -17.18
N ALA A 300 -15.34 1.83 -16.57
CA ALA A 300 -16.65 1.26 -16.88
C ALA A 300 -17.73 2.31 -17.20
N ALA A 301 -18.79 1.86 -17.89
CA ALA A 301 -19.91 2.70 -18.30
C ALA A 301 -20.90 3.02 -17.17
N SER A 302 -20.64 2.47 -15.97
CA SER A 302 -21.40 2.76 -14.76
C SER A 302 -20.49 2.75 -13.54
N GLY A 303 -20.78 3.62 -12.57
CA GLY A 303 -20.12 3.62 -11.26
C GLY A 303 -20.98 3.00 -10.16
N GLY A 304 -20.33 2.67 -9.05
CA GLY A 304 -20.92 2.21 -7.80
C GLY A 304 -21.27 3.37 -6.87
N ALA A 305 -21.07 3.16 -5.56
CA ALA A 305 -21.17 4.23 -4.57
C ALA A 305 -20.10 5.31 -4.84
N PHE A 306 -20.39 6.54 -4.45
CA PHE A 306 -19.45 7.64 -4.55
C PHE A 306 -19.58 8.59 -3.36
N TYR A 307 -18.59 9.44 -3.19
CA TYR A 307 -18.65 10.60 -2.31
C TYR A 307 -17.88 11.77 -2.95
N VAL A 308 -18.17 12.98 -2.46
CA VAL A 308 -17.48 14.20 -2.88
C VAL A 308 -16.71 14.79 -1.71
N VAL A 309 -15.59 15.43 -1.98
CA VAL A 309 -14.76 16.11 -0.98
C VAL A 309 -14.34 17.48 -1.47
N ASN A 310 -13.92 18.33 -0.53
CA ASN A 310 -13.39 19.67 -0.77
C ASN A 310 -14.41 20.63 -1.43
N ILE A 311 -15.66 20.57 -0.97
CA ILE A 311 -16.74 21.49 -1.32
C ILE A 311 -17.13 22.27 -0.06
N PHE A 312 -17.11 23.60 -0.12
CA PHE A 312 -17.40 24.44 1.05
C PHE A 312 -18.84 24.30 1.54
N GLU A 313 -19.80 24.11 0.64
CA GLU A 313 -21.21 23.93 1.00
C GLU A 313 -21.52 22.57 1.64
N GLU A 314 -20.59 21.61 1.56
CA GLU A 314 -20.68 20.32 2.27
C GLU A 314 -19.84 20.31 3.55
N PHE A 315 -19.28 21.46 3.95
CA PHE A 315 -18.55 21.63 5.21
C PHE A 315 -19.53 21.93 6.35
N ASP A 316 -20.06 20.87 6.95
CA ASP A 316 -21.20 20.96 7.87
C ASP A 316 -21.01 20.23 9.21
N SER A 317 -19.90 19.50 9.38
CA SER A 317 -19.72 18.60 10.51
C SER A 317 -18.45 18.91 11.34
N PRO A 318 -18.44 18.63 12.67
CA PRO A 318 -17.25 18.80 13.47
C PRO A 318 -16.06 17.96 12.99
N ASN A 319 -14.88 18.55 13.15
CA ASN A 319 -13.57 18.10 12.69
C ASN A 319 -13.37 18.09 11.17
N GLU A 320 -14.26 18.71 10.42
CA GLU A 320 -14.02 19.03 9.01
C GLU A 320 -13.19 20.30 8.84
N TRP A 321 -12.47 20.40 7.73
CA TRP A 321 -11.72 21.59 7.32
C TRP A 321 -12.03 21.95 5.89
N PHE A 322 -11.77 23.17 5.45
CA PHE A 322 -11.84 23.55 4.03
C PHE A 322 -10.74 24.55 3.72
N LEU A 323 -10.06 24.40 2.59
CA LEU A 323 -9.07 25.38 2.13
C LEU A 323 -9.57 26.12 0.90
N ASP A 324 -9.81 27.42 1.07
CA ASP A 324 -9.96 28.32 -0.05
C ASP A 324 -8.58 28.74 -0.57
N LYS A 325 -8.14 28.12 -1.67
CA LYS A 325 -6.84 28.40 -2.29
C LYS A 325 -6.75 29.81 -2.88
N ASP A 326 -7.85 30.40 -3.33
CA ASP A 326 -7.85 31.74 -3.94
C ASP A 326 -7.57 32.81 -2.89
N THR A 327 -8.22 32.68 -1.73
CA THR A 327 -8.07 33.63 -0.61
C THR A 327 -6.99 33.19 0.38
N ARG A 328 -6.35 32.03 0.18
CA ARG A 328 -5.42 31.38 1.11
C ARG A 328 -5.98 31.24 2.53
N THR A 329 -7.29 30.99 2.64
CA THR A 329 -7.98 30.89 3.92
C THR A 329 -8.26 29.44 4.25
N LEU A 330 -7.72 28.97 5.38
CA LEU A 330 -8.07 27.68 5.96
C LEU A 330 -9.25 27.87 6.92
N TYR A 331 -10.28 27.08 6.73
CA TYR A 331 -11.44 26.98 7.60
C TYR A 331 -11.40 25.64 8.34
N PHE A 332 -11.83 25.61 9.59
CA PHE A 332 -11.90 24.40 10.40
C PHE A 332 -13.04 24.49 11.41
N MET A 333 -13.77 23.39 11.60
CA MET A 333 -14.86 23.30 12.58
C MET A 333 -14.42 22.42 13.75
N PRO A 334 -13.93 22.97 14.86
CA PRO A 334 -13.54 22.16 16.01
C PRO A 334 -14.72 21.41 16.62
N ASN A 335 -14.49 20.17 17.04
CA ASN A 335 -15.37 19.49 17.98
C ASN A 335 -15.07 19.98 19.41
N GLU A 336 -15.76 21.06 19.80
CA GLU A 336 -15.58 21.81 21.05
C GLU A 336 -14.30 22.68 21.09
N THR A 337 -13.15 22.11 21.46
CA THR A 337 -11.93 22.88 21.73
C THR A 337 -11.05 22.95 20.49
N MET A 338 -10.40 24.10 20.27
CA MET A 338 -9.43 24.25 19.18
C MET A 338 -8.19 23.36 19.41
N PRO A 339 -7.78 22.58 18.40
CA PRO A 339 -6.52 21.87 18.40
C PRO A 339 -5.30 22.80 18.47
N GLN A 340 -4.15 22.25 18.87
CA GLN A 340 -2.93 23.04 19.05
C GLN A 340 -2.00 22.94 17.84
N VAL A 341 -1.93 21.76 17.22
CA VAL A 341 -0.98 21.47 16.15
C VAL A 341 -1.75 21.24 14.86
N PHE A 342 -1.36 21.98 13.82
CA PHE A 342 -1.85 21.82 12.46
C PHE A 342 -0.64 21.58 11.56
N VAL A 343 -0.62 20.46 10.85
CA VAL A 343 0.41 20.13 9.88
C VAL A 343 -0.24 19.89 8.53
N ILE A 344 0.35 20.46 7.49
CA ILE A 344 -0.11 20.30 6.11
C ILE A 344 0.86 19.37 5.38
N SER A 345 0.36 18.34 4.70
CA SER A 345 1.22 17.51 3.84
C SER A 345 1.84 18.34 2.71
N GLN A 346 3.13 18.17 2.42
CA GLN A 346 3.77 18.81 1.26
C GLN A 346 4.53 17.80 0.39
N ILE A 347 5.18 16.82 1.02
CA ILE A 347 6.15 15.94 0.38
C ILE A 347 5.59 14.52 0.32
N SER A 348 5.63 13.89 -0.86
CA SER A 348 5.15 12.51 -1.05
C SER A 348 6.24 11.45 -0.87
N CYS A 349 7.51 11.84 -1.00
CA CYS A 349 8.70 10.98 -0.89
C CYS A 349 9.67 11.57 0.14
N LEU A 350 9.91 10.87 1.25
CA LEU A 350 10.83 11.33 2.30
C LEU A 350 12.27 10.91 2.01
N ILE A 351 12.47 9.67 1.60
CA ILE A 351 13.79 9.10 1.32
C ILE A 351 13.79 8.49 -0.07
N SER A 352 14.74 8.89 -0.91
CA SER A 352 14.99 8.24 -2.21
C SER A 352 16.42 7.72 -2.25
N ILE A 353 16.60 6.46 -2.63
CA ILE A 353 17.92 5.85 -2.85
C ILE A 353 18.02 5.48 -4.32
N SER A 354 18.90 6.18 -5.04
CA SER A 354 18.95 6.11 -6.50
C SER A 354 20.37 5.92 -7.00
N GLY A 355 20.66 4.75 -7.57
CA GLY A 355 21.83 4.56 -8.43
C GLY A 355 21.63 5.24 -9.79
N SER A 356 22.72 5.61 -10.46
CA SER A 356 22.60 6.25 -11.78
C SER A 356 22.27 5.24 -12.90
N SER A 357 22.60 3.97 -12.68
CA SER A 357 22.25 2.84 -13.54
C SER A 357 22.45 1.53 -12.78
N PHE A 358 22.02 0.39 -13.33
CA PHE A 358 22.27 -0.90 -12.67
C PHE A 358 23.77 -1.21 -12.47
N GLN A 359 24.67 -0.74 -13.36
CA GLN A 359 26.12 -0.91 -13.20
C GLN A 359 26.71 0.02 -12.13
N ASN A 360 26.07 1.16 -11.88
CA ASN A 360 26.47 2.14 -10.87
C ASN A 360 25.33 2.27 -9.87
N SER A 361 25.12 1.19 -9.11
CA SER A 361 24.06 1.07 -8.12
C SER A 361 24.43 1.78 -6.83
N ALA A 362 23.42 2.27 -6.10
CA ALA A 362 23.60 2.66 -4.71
C ALA A 362 23.57 1.39 -3.85
N GLU A 363 24.63 1.13 -3.08
CA GLU A 363 24.87 -0.18 -2.48
C GLU A 363 25.05 -0.16 -0.95
N ASN A 364 24.61 -1.23 -0.28
CA ASN A 364 24.87 -1.46 1.14
C ASN A 364 24.37 -0.32 2.04
N ILE A 365 23.14 0.13 1.82
CA ILE A 365 22.51 1.19 2.62
C ILE A 365 21.45 0.59 3.53
N SER A 366 21.44 1.01 4.80
CA SER A 366 20.42 0.61 5.76
C SER A 366 19.69 1.81 6.36
N ILE A 367 18.36 1.70 6.42
CA ILE A 367 17.48 2.66 7.10
C ILE A 367 16.78 1.92 8.23
N GLN A 368 16.97 2.38 9.47
CA GLN A 368 16.44 1.67 10.62
C GLN A 368 15.96 2.53 11.79
N GLY A 369 14.92 2.06 12.48
CA GLY A 369 14.45 2.67 13.73
C GLY A 369 13.75 4.02 13.56
N LEU A 370 13.26 4.35 12.35
CA LEU A 370 12.64 5.64 12.03
C LEU A 370 11.12 5.52 11.92
N THR A 371 10.40 6.57 12.28
CA THR A 371 8.98 6.75 11.92
C THR A 371 8.90 7.70 10.72
N LEU A 372 8.22 7.29 9.65
CA LEU A 372 8.00 8.07 8.44
C LEU A 372 6.50 8.39 8.36
N THR A 373 6.13 9.67 8.24
CA THR A 373 4.73 10.08 8.39
C THR A 373 4.34 11.36 7.65
N GLU A 374 3.03 11.57 7.51
CA GLU A 374 2.37 12.78 7.04
C GLU A 374 2.82 13.22 5.64
N THR A 375 2.97 12.26 4.72
CA THR A 375 3.34 12.51 3.33
C THR A 375 2.13 12.81 2.46
N SER A 376 2.29 13.67 1.44
CA SER A 376 1.19 14.10 0.57
C SER A 376 0.63 13.03 -0.36
N HIS A 377 -0.66 13.18 -0.69
CA HIS A 377 -1.42 12.28 -1.55
C HIS A 377 -0.88 12.08 -2.97
N THR A 378 -0.96 10.83 -3.46
CA THR A 378 -0.60 10.47 -4.84
C THR A 378 -1.76 10.05 -5.73
N TYR A 379 -3.02 10.05 -5.25
CA TYR A 379 -4.18 9.60 -6.07
C TYR A 379 -4.49 10.49 -7.28
N MET A 380 -3.96 11.72 -7.38
CA MET A 380 -4.05 12.53 -8.61
C MET A 380 -2.73 12.58 -9.38
N ARG A 381 -1.72 11.79 -9.00
CA ARG A 381 -0.43 11.68 -9.73
C ARG A 381 -0.56 10.67 -10.86
N ASP A 382 0.51 10.54 -11.64
CA ASP A 382 0.56 9.61 -12.75
C ASP A 382 0.68 8.18 -12.21
N TYR A 383 -0.10 7.28 -12.81
CA TYR A 383 -0.06 5.85 -12.60
C TYR A 383 0.36 5.20 -13.92
N MET A 384 0.72 3.92 -13.87
CA MET A 384 0.94 3.13 -15.07
C MET A 384 0.49 1.70 -14.86
N VAL A 385 0.31 0.96 -15.94
CA VAL A 385 0.00 -0.47 -15.89
C VAL A 385 1.30 -1.23 -16.15
N PRO A 386 1.82 -1.98 -15.17
CA PRO A 386 3.14 -2.58 -15.26
C PRO A 386 3.22 -3.75 -16.25
N SER A 387 2.14 -4.49 -16.45
CA SER A 387 2.15 -5.81 -17.14
C SER A 387 0.90 -6.08 -18.00
N GLY A 388 0.17 -5.04 -18.40
CA GLY A 388 -1.03 -5.15 -19.27
C GLY A 388 -2.35 -5.47 -18.57
N ASP A 389 -2.35 -5.53 -17.24
CA ASP A 389 -3.52 -5.85 -16.40
C ASP A 389 -4.49 -4.65 -16.14
N ASP A 390 -5.52 -4.87 -15.31
CA ASP A 390 -6.44 -3.87 -14.78
C ASP A 390 -5.82 -2.97 -13.69
N TRP A 391 -4.73 -3.42 -13.06
CA TRP A 391 -4.09 -2.72 -11.95
C TRP A 391 -3.12 -1.64 -12.43
N ALA A 392 -3.50 -0.40 -12.19
CA ALA A 392 -2.59 0.73 -12.36
C ALA A 392 -1.87 1.01 -11.04
N VAL A 393 -0.57 1.30 -11.10
CA VAL A 393 0.27 1.57 -9.92
C VAL A 393 0.94 2.92 -10.04
N HIS A 394 0.99 3.65 -8.92
CA HIS A 394 1.85 4.81 -8.80
C HIS A 394 3.29 4.36 -8.51
N ARG A 395 4.27 4.72 -9.34
CA ARG A 395 5.67 4.28 -9.17
C ARG A 395 6.44 5.03 -8.06
N GLY A 396 5.84 6.05 -7.45
CA GLY A 396 6.43 6.78 -6.33
C GLY A 396 5.95 6.27 -4.98
N GLY A 397 6.64 6.68 -3.92
CA GLY A 397 6.26 6.36 -2.55
C GLY A 397 7.11 7.08 -1.52
N THR A 398 6.78 6.85 -0.25
CA THR A 398 7.43 7.49 0.90
C THR A 398 8.91 7.14 1.01
N LEU A 399 9.26 5.88 0.70
CA LEU A 399 10.63 5.42 0.50
C LEU A 399 10.78 4.82 -0.91
N TYR A 400 11.60 5.46 -1.74
CA TYR A 400 11.75 5.12 -3.17
C TYR A 400 13.13 4.51 -3.45
N LEU A 401 13.18 3.35 -4.11
CA LEU A 401 14.41 2.67 -4.54
C LEU A 401 14.44 2.48 -6.06
N ILE A 402 15.55 2.86 -6.68
CA ILE A 402 15.87 2.53 -8.07
C ILE A 402 17.36 2.35 -8.25
N ASN A 403 17.77 1.37 -9.07
CA ASN A 403 19.17 1.03 -9.31
C ASN A 403 19.95 0.81 -8.00
N THR A 404 19.45 -0.08 -7.15
CA THR A 404 20.04 -0.34 -5.82
C THR A 404 20.52 -1.76 -5.64
N LYS A 405 21.45 -1.95 -4.69
CA LYS A 405 21.97 -3.27 -4.32
C LYS A 405 22.14 -3.40 -2.81
N ASN A 406 21.72 -4.52 -2.24
CA ASN A 406 21.92 -4.84 -0.82
C ASN A 406 21.37 -3.72 0.10
N ILE A 407 20.09 -3.39 -0.06
CA ILE A 407 19.40 -2.40 0.77
C ILE A 407 18.70 -3.10 1.93
N THR A 408 18.81 -2.55 3.14
CA THR A 408 18.13 -3.07 4.33
C THR A 408 17.22 -2.02 4.97
N ILE A 409 15.91 -2.27 4.95
CA ILE A 409 14.90 -1.43 5.61
C ILE A 409 14.34 -2.20 6.79
N THR A 410 14.64 -1.77 8.03
CA THR A 410 14.24 -2.55 9.21
C THR A 410 13.86 -1.74 10.43
N ARG A 411 12.90 -2.24 11.23
CA ARG A 411 12.45 -1.60 12.48
C ARG A 411 11.92 -0.17 12.28
N ASN A 412 11.35 0.11 11.11
CA ASN A 412 10.73 1.40 10.82
C ASN A 412 9.21 1.33 10.98
N ILE A 413 8.57 2.48 11.19
CA ILE A 413 7.13 2.65 11.20
C ILE A 413 6.76 3.58 10.04
N PHE A 414 5.95 3.09 9.11
CA PHE A 414 5.36 3.85 8.01
C PHE A 414 3.91 4.12 8.39
N ILE A 415 3.57 5.37 8.74
CA ILE A 415 2.27 5.71 9.30
C ILE A 415 1.67 6.97 8.71
N GLN A 416 0.37 6.97 8.40
CA GLN A 416 -0.34 8.14 7.87
C GLN A 416 0.32 8.70 6.61
N LEU A 417 0.34 7.88 5.56
CA LEU A 417 1.02 8.21 4.32
C LEU A 417 0.02 8.39 3.18
N GLY A 418 0.05 9.54 2.51
CA GLY A 418 -0.73 9.80 1.30
C GLY A 418 -0.27 9.05 0.04
N SER A 419 0.80 8.26 0.11
CA SER A 419 1.40 7.54 -1.01
C SER A 419 1.60 6.05 -0.70
N ASN A 420 2.27 5.32 -1.61
CA ASN A 420 2.79 4.00 -1.27
C ASN A 420 3.81 4.09 -0.13
N GLY A 421 3.87 3.08 0.73
CA GLY A 421 4.87 3.04 1.82
C GLY A 421 6.30 2.97 1.27
N MET A 422 6.58 1.96 0.46
CA MET A 422 7.88 1.72 -0.15
C MET A 422 7.74 1.24 -1.59
N THR A 423 8.61 1.72 -2.48
CA THR A 423 8.64 1.28 -3.89
C THR A 423 10.02 0.81 -4.32
N LEU A 424 10.07 -0.35 -4.96
CA LEU A 424 11.24 -0.89 -5.65
C LEU A 424 10.96 -0.84 -7.14
N ILE A 425 11.56 0.13 -7.80
CA ILE A 425 11.31 0.41 -9.21
C ILE A 425 12.51 -0.01 -10.05
N ASP A 426 12.25 -0.74 -11.13
CA ASP A 426 13.27 -1.24 -12.05
C ASP A 426 14.34 -2.05 -11.31
N TYR A 427 15.63 -1.89 -11.65
CA TYR A 427 16.71 -2.68 -11.07
C TYR A 427 16.87 -2.45 -9.56
N ASN A 428 16.60 -3.49 -8.76
CA ASN A 428 16.93 -3.52 -7.33
C ASN A 428 17.36 -4.94 -6.97
N TYR A 429 18.57 -5.13 -6.49
CA TYR A 429 19.10 -6.47 -6.21
C TYR A 429 19.35 -6.68 -4.71
N ALA A 430 18.84 -7.77 -4.15
CA ALA A 430 19.07 -8.16 -2.76
C ALA A 430 18.54 -7.13 -1.74
N THR A 431 17.26 -6.75 -1.83
CA THR A 431 16.63 -5.85 -0.85
C THR A 431 15.98 -6.65 0.29
N SER A 432 16.23 -6.27 1.54
CA SER A 432 15.61 -6.86 2.73
C SER A 432 14.71 -5.85 3.44
N ILE A 433 13.43 -6.17 3.57
CA ILE A 433 12.40 -5.36 4.23
C ILE A 433 11.87 -6.17 5.41
N MET A 434 12.34 -5.86 6.61
CA MET A 434 12.10 -6.71 7.78
C MET A 434 11.70 -5.97 9.04
N LEU A 435 10.80 -6.53 9.84
CA LEU A 435 10.45 -5.97 11.15
C LEU A 435 9.92 -4.53 11.09
N ASN A 436 9.25 -4.15 10.01
CA ASN A 436 8.62 -2.83 9.88
C ASN A 436 7.12 -2.93 10.16
N GLU A 437 6.53 -1.79 10.51
CA GLU A 437 5.07 -1.61 10.59
C GLU A 437 4.62 -0.65 9.49
N PHE A 438 3.56 -1.01 8.77
CA PHE A 438 2.91 -0.17 7.76
C PHE A 438 1.44 -0.02 8.13
N VAL A 439 1.02 1.21 8.45
CA VAL A 439 -0.32 1.47 9.00
C VAL A 439 -0.93 2.81 8.57
N TRP A 440 -2.20 2.83 8.16
CA TRP A 440 -2.87 4.04 7.64
C TRP A 440 -2.19 4.58 6.37
N LEU A 441 -2.12 3.74 5.34
CA LEU A 441 -1.55 4.11 4.04
C LEU A 441 -2.66 4.37 3.03
N ALA A 442 -2.48 5.40 2.20
CA ALA A 442 -3.43 5.75 1.15
C ALA A 442 -3.54 4.69 0.05
N ASP A 443 -2.43 4.01 -0.23
CA ASP A 443 -2.25 3.03 -1.30
C ASP A 443 -1.54 1.78 -0.74
N SER A 444 -0.63 1.19 -1.50
CA SER A 444 0.03 -0.08 -1.23
C SER A 444 1.19 0.09 -0.25
N ALA A 445 1.46 -0.92 0.59
CA ALA A 445 2.55 -0.82 1.56
C ALA A 445 3.91 -0.99 0.89
N ILE A 446 4.08 -2.05 0.09
CA ILE A 446 5.31 -2.36 -0.64
C ILE A 446 4.93 -2.70 -2.08
N ILE A 447 5.51 -2.00 -3.06
CA ILE A 447 5.37 -2.37 -4.47
C ILE A 447 6.75 -2.70 -5.08
N LEU A 448 6.79 -3.76 -5.88
CA LEU A 448 7.93 -4.18 -6.66
C LEU A 448 7.51 -4.13 -8.13
N VAL A 449 8.10 -3.23 -8.90
CA VAL A 449 7.66 -2.96 -10.26
C VAL A 449 8.86 -2.84 -11.19
N GLY A 450 9.07 -3.87 -11.99
CA GLY A 450 10.07 -3.87 -13.07
C GLY A 450 9.57 -3.26 -14.38
N SER A 451 10.41 -3.36 -15.39
CA SER A 451 10.12 -2.97 -16.77
C SER A 451 10.62 -4.02 -17.77
N THR A 452 9.94 -4.16 -18.90
CA THR A 452 10.32 -5.02 -20.03
C THR A 452 10.30 -4.26 -21.35
N ASN A 453 10.91 -4.83 -22.40
CA ASN A 453 10.71 -4.40 -23.78
C ASN A 453 9.81 -5.42 -24.51
N GLY A 454 8.50 -5.17 -24.53
CA GLY A 454 7.52 -6.19 -24.90
C GLY A 454 7.58 -7.35 -23.92
N ILE A 455 7.81 -8.56 -24.41
CA ILE A 455 8.02 -9.74 -23.55
C ILE A 455 9.47 -9.89 -23.05
N ASP A 456 10.42 -9.11 -23.58
CA ASP A 456 11.84 -9.26 -23.23
C ASP A 456 12.14 -8.63 -21.86
N GLY A 457 12.15 -9.48 -20.82
CA GLY A 457 12.66 -9.14 -19.49
C GLY A 457 14.14 -9.50 -19.31
N PHE A 458 14.70 -10.38 -20.15
CA PHE A 458 16.05 -10.91 -20.02
C PHE A 458 17.10 -9.86 -20.39
N SER A 459 16.97 -9.20 -21.55
CA SER A 459 17.99 -8.28 -22.05
C SER A 459 17.97 -6.92 -21.35
N VAL A 460 16.83 -6.54 -20.74
CA VAL A 460 16.58 -5.18 -20.23
C VAL A 460 17.15 -4.95 -18.82
N THR A 461 17.44 -6.02 -18.05
CA THR A 461 18.02 -5.96 -16.68
C THR A 461 17.40 -4.85 -15.81
N SER A 462 16.06 -4.83 -15.73
CA SER A 462 15.31 -3.73 -15.12
C SER A 462 14.19 -4.26 -14.23
N GLN A 463 14.54 -5.16 -13.31
CA GLN A 463 13.59 -5.77 -12.38
C GLN A 463 14.09 -5.75 -10.94
N PRO A 464 13.18 -5.68 -9.95
CA PRO A 464 13.46 -6.10 -8.60
C PRO A 464 13.77 -7.61 -8.56
N VAL A 465 14.91 -7.97 -7.97
CA VAL A 465 15.42 -9.34 -7.89
C VAL A 465 15.93 -9.65 -6.50
N ASN A 466 15.63 -10.86 -6.00
CA ASN A 466 16.13 -11.35 -4.71
C ASN A 466 15.65 -10.45 -3.55
N THR A 467 14.36 -10.17 -3.49
CA THR A 467 13.78 -9.32 -2.43
C THR A 467 13.20 -10.17 -1.31
N LEU A 468 13.56 -9.88 -0.07
CA LEU A 468 13.06 -10.52 1.14
C LEU A 468 12.12 -9.57 1.88
N ILE A 469 10.86 -9.95 2.06
CA ILE A 469 9.84 -9.24 2.84
C ILE A 469 9.46 -10.13 4.01
N GLN A 470 9.99 -9.86 5.21
CA GLN A 470 9.91 -10.77 6.34
C GLN A 470 9.49 -10.12 7.65
N SER A 471 8.59 -10.76 8.39
CA SER A 471 8.26 -10.33 9.76
C SER A 471 7.77 -8.89 9.87
N ASN A 472 7.05 -8.40 8.87
CA ASN A 472 6.41 -7.09 8.90
C ASN A 472 4.96 -7.20 9.40
N LEU A 473 4.48 -6.10 9.98
CA LEU A 473 3.08 -5.90 10.37
C LEU A 473 2.47 -4.88 9.40
N ILE A 474 1.44 -5.25 8.64
CA ILE A 474 0.82 -4.38 7.63
C ILE A 474 -0.69 -4.36 7.83
N HIS A 475 -1.28 -3.20 8.11
CA HIS A 475 -2.72 -3.09 8.32
C HIS A 475 -3.27 -1.70 8.05
N GLU A 476 -4.59 -1.60 7.84
CA GLU A 476 -5.25 -0.33 7.49
C GLU A 476 -4.58 0.38 6.29
N THR A 477 -4.44 -0.34 5.18
CA THR A 477 -3.90 0.19 3.92
C THR A 477 -5.01 0.53 2.93
N GLY A 478 -4.68 1.21 1.83
CA GLY A 478 -5.64 1.54 0.77
C GLY A 478 -6.80 2.44 1.22
N ILE A 479 -6.52 3.41 2.10
CA ILE A 479 -7.52 4.34 2.63
C ILE A 479 -8.20 5.14 1.50
N TYR A 480 -7.45 5.47 0.44
CA TYR A 480 -7.98 6.13 -0.75
C TYR A 480 -8.07 5.16 -1.93
N ILE A 481 -6.99 4.42 -2.20
CA ILE A 481 -6.91 3.56 -3.37
C ILE A 481 -7.43 2.17 -3.03
N LYS A 482 -8.59 1.81 -3.59
CA LYS A 482 -9.14 0.47 -3.39
C LYS A 482 -8.27 -0.61 -4.03
N GLN A 483 -7.81 -0.36 -5.25
CA GLN A 483 -6.94 -1.27 -5.99
C GLN A 483 -5.49 -1.11 -5.51
N SER A 484 -5.28 -1.49 -4.25
CA SER A 484 -3.99 -1.45 -3.55
C SER A 484 -3.79 -2.75 -2.76
N SER A 485 -2.54 -3.03 -2.40
CA SER A 485 -2.17 -4.26 -1.71
C SER A 485 -1.05 -4.00 -0.70
N PRO A 486 -1.01 -4.67 0.46
CA PRO A 486 0.18 -4.73 1.30
C PRO A 486 1.44 -5.06 0.51
N VAL A 487 1.40 -6.06 -0.37
CA VAL A 487 2.52 -6.41 -1.24
C VAL A 487 2.04 -6.60 -2.67
N LEU A 488 2.44 -5.68 -3.56
CA LEU A 488 2.24 -5.81 -4.99
C LEU A 488 3.55 -6.18 -5.67
N ILE A 489 3.51 -7.20 -6.53
CA ILE A 489 4.63 -7.69 -7.33
C ILE A 489 4.23 -7.58 -8.80
N ALA A 490 5.02 -6.90 -9.60
CA ALA A 490 4.91 -6.90 -11.06
C ALA A 490 6.31 -6.86 -11.68
N VAL A 491 6.52 -7.66 -12.71
CA VAL A 491 7.75 -7.78 -13.49
C VAL A 491 8.98 -7.93 -12.58
N SER A 492 8.88 -8.85 -11.63
CA SER A 492 9.85 -9.05 -10.54
C SER A 492 10.11 -10.53 -10.34
N ARG A 493 11.27 -10.90 -9.76
CA ARG A 493 11.61 -12.32 -9.59
C ARG A 493 12.40 -12.62 -8.33
N SER A 494 12.31 -13.88 -7.88
CA SER A 494 12.96 -14.34 -6.65
C SER A 494 12.56 -13.48 -5.45
N VAL A 495 11.26 -13.28 -5.27
CA VAL A 495 10.69 -12.54 -4.14
C VAL A 495 10.28 -13.55 -3.07
N SER A 496 10.66 -13.30 -1.81
CA SER A 496 10.32 -14.14 -0.67
C SER A 496 9.49 -13.32 0.33
N ILE A 497 8.23 -13.71 0.54
CA ILE A 497 7.33 -13.08 1.50
C ILE A 497 7.11 -14.08 2.65
N ILE A 498 7.73 -13.83 3.81
CA ILE A 498 7.83 -14.84 4.87
C ILE A 498 7.37 -14.28 6.21
N GLY A 499 6.38 -14.94 6.82
CA GLY A 499 5.96 -14.67 8.19
C GLY A 499 5.59 -13.22 8.43
N ASN A 500 4.78 -12.62 7.55
CA ASN A 500 4.22 -11.28 7.73
C ASN A 500 2.76 -11.40 8.24
N LEU A 501 2.28 -10.39 8.97
CA LEU A 501 0.88 -10.32 9.40
C LEU A 501 0.17 -9.18 8.66
N MET A 502 -0.88 -9.50 7.90
CA MET A 502 -1.61 -8.57 7.04
C MET A 502 -3.12 -8.62 7.30
N PHE A 503 -3.78 -7.50 7.59
CA PHE A 503 -5.23 -7.43 7.83
C PHE A 503 -5.81 -6.02 7.65
N ASN A 504 -7.14 -5.89 7.57
CA ASN A 504 -7.83 -4.63 7.32
C ASN A 504 -7.33 -3.93 6.04
N ILE A 505 -7.49 -4.62 4.92
CA ILE A 505 -7.01 -4.23 3.59
C ILE A 505 -8.19 -4.18 2.62
N PRO A 506 -8.12 -3.40 1.52
CA PRO A 506 -9.26 -3.18 0.64
C PRO A 506 -9.45 -4.25 -0.45
N ARG A 507 -8.41 -5.02 -0.77
CA ARG A 507 -8.33 -6.04 -1.83
C ARG A 507 -7.30 -7.14 -1.43
N ALA A 508 -6.41 -7.62 -2.31
CA ALA A 508 -5.41 -8.65 -1.98
C ALA A 508 -4.43 -8.22 -0.90
N ALA A 509 -4.03 -9.17 -0.05
CA ALA A 509 -2.86 -9.03 0.80
C ALA A 509 -1.56 -9.14 -0.02
N ILE A 510 -1.50 -10.12 -0.91
CA ILE A 510 -0.38 -10.32 -1.83
C ILE A 510 -0.94 -10.40 -3.23
N ASN A 511 -0.45 -9.52 -4.10
CA ASN A 511 -0.90 -9.38 -5.46
C ASN A 511 0.27 -9.59 -6.44
N VAL A 512 0.25 -10.69 -7.19
CA VAL A 512 1.26 -10.99 -8.22
C VAL A 512 0.67 -10.70 -9.58
N ASN A 513 1.06 -9.56 -10.14
CA ASN A 513 0.48 -8.93 -11.31
C ASN A 513 1.39 -9.02 -12.53
N ASP A 514 1.40 -10.18 -13.16
CA ASP A 514 2.21 -10.48 -14.33
C ASP A 514 1.37 -11.02 -15.49
N GLY A 515 0.30 -10.33 -15.90
CA GLY A 515 -0.52 -10.81 -17.02
C GLY A 515 -1.71 -9.94 -17.41
N PHE A 516 -2.24 -10.17 -18.61
CA PHE A 516 -3.41 -9.46 -19.17
C PHE A 516 -4.76 -9.93 -18.58
N TYR A 517 -5.62 -8.96 -18.22
CA TYR A 517 -7.04 -9.02 -17.79
C TYR A 517 -7.34 -9.83 -16.53
N GLU A 518 -8.20 -9.25 -15.69
CA GLU A 518 -8.79 -9.83 -14.48
C GLU A 518 -10.22 -10.34 -14.73
N THR A 519 -10.62 -11.35 -13.96
CA THR A 519 -12.04 -11.62 -13.71
C THR A 519 -12.38 -11.12 -12.31
N SER A 520 -13.49 -10.37 -12.17
CA SER A 520 -13.87 -9.49 -11.03
C SER A 520 -13.69 -10.03 -9.58
N ASP A 521 -13.37 -11.31 -9.43
CA ASP A 521 -13.14 -12.00 -8.18
C ASP A 521 -11.72 -11.80 -7.62
N HIS A 522 -11.57 -12.09 -6.32
CA HIS A 522 -10.31 -11.86 -5.65
C HIS A 522 -10.15 -12.64 -4.35
N GLY A 523 -8.89 -12.75 -3.91
CA GLY A 523 -8.47 -13.40 -2.68
C GLY A 523 -7.43 -12.65 -1.85
N PRO A 524 -7.18 -13.07 -0.59
CA PRO A 524 -6.00 -12.70 0.19
C PRO A 524 -4.69 -12.84 -0.61
N ILE A 525 -4.50 -13.94 -1.33
CA ILE A 525 -3.39 -14.09 -2.28
C ILE A 525 -4.00 -14.20 -3.67
N ASN A 526 -3.52 -13.35 -4.58
CA ASN A 526 -4.03 -13.28 -5.93
C ASN A 526 -2.89 -13.24 -6.95
N THR A 527 -3.04 -14.01 -8.04
CA THR A 527 -2.05 -14.09 -9.11
C THR A 527 -2.71 -14.02 -10.49
N TRP A 528 -2.05 -13.37 -11.45
CA TRP A 528 -2.41 -13.41 -12.88
C TRP A 528 -1.19 -13.70 -13.74
N ASP A 529 -1.40 -14.37 -14.87
CA ASP A 529 -0.28 -14.76 -15.74
C ASP A 529 -0.68 -15.07 -17.19
N ARG A 530 -1.27 -14.10 -17.89
CA ARG A 530 -1.53 -14.23 -19.34
C ARG A 530 -0.38 -13.78 -20.25
N GLN A 531 0.71 -13.22 -19.70
CA GLN A 531 1.82 -12.71 -20.49
C GLN A 531 3.14 -13.43 -20.15
N PRO A 532 3.70 -14.25 -21.05
CA PRO A 532 5.01 -14.82 -20.83
C PRO A 532 6.08 -13.74 -20.90
N PHE A 533 7.02 -13.76 -19.97
CA PHE A 533 8.24 -12.96 -20.02
C PHE A 533 9.44 -13.82 -20.38
N LEU A 534 10.23 -13.36 -21.35
CA LEU A 534 11.54 -13.93 -21.63
C LEU A 534 12.47 -13.61 -20.46
N SER A 535 12.94 -14.64 -19.75
CA SER A 535 13.83 -14.53 -18.60
C SER A 535 14.83 -15.68 -18.58
N ASP A 536 15.84 -15.64 -17.72
CA ASP A 536 16.73 -16.78 -17.44
C ASP A 536 16.40 -17.47 -16.11
N ALA A 537 15.14 -17.38 -15.66
CA ALA A 537 14.71 -17.89 -14.35
C ALA A 537 14.87 -19.41 -14.20
N VAL A 538 14.70 -20.17 -15.28
CA VAL A 538 14.84 -21.65 -15.28
C VAL A 538 16.31 -22.07 -15.30
N GLN A 539 17.13 -21.41 -16.11
CA GLN A 539 18.56 -21.67 -16.20
C GLN A 539 19.29 -20.35 -16.47
N SER A 540 20.18 -19.99 -15.55
CA SER A 540 20.97 -18.76 -15.63
C SER A 540 21.64 -18.63 -16.99
N SER A 541 21.61 -17.41 -17.56
CA SER A 541 22.13 -17.04 -18.88
C SER A 541 21.48 -17.69 -20.11
N LEU A 542 20.48 -18.56 -19.93
CA LEU A 542 19.73 -19.17 -21.03
C LEU A 542 18.30 -18.59 -21.07
N PRO A 543 17.97 -17.72 -22.04
CA PRO A 543 16.65 -17.10 -22.11
C PRO A 543 15.57 -18.14 -22.40
N SER A 544 14.46 -18.04 -21.68
CA SER A 544 13.32 -18.94 -21.72
C SER A 544 12.04 -18.18 -21.38
N VAL A 545 10.93 -18.61 -21.97
CA VAL A 545 9.57 -18.17 -21.60
C VAL A 545 8.96 -19.05 -20.52
N TRP A 546 9.65 -20.13 -20.14
CA TRP A 546 9.24 -20.98 -19.03
C TRP A 546 9.56 -20.29 -17.71
N GLN A 547 8.60 -20.31 -16.80
CA GLN A 547 8.77 -19.77 -15.47
C GLN A 547 9.39 -20.82 -14.55
N HIS A 548 10.13 -20.33 -13.55
CA HIS A 548 10.48 -21.16 -12.41
C HIS A 548 9.22 -21.36 -11.55
N LYS A 549 9.09 -22.54 -10.94
CA LYS A 549 7.98 -22.81 -10.03
C LYS A 549 7.95 -21.82 -8.85
N SER A 550 6.77 -21.29 -8.56
CA SER A 550 6.45 -20.45 -7.39
C SER A 550 5.79 -21.30 -6.31
N PHE A 551 5.97 -20.94 -5.04
CA PHE A 551 5.46 -21.73 -3.92
C PHE A 551 4.61 -20.85 -2.99
N ILE A 552 3.39 -21.30 -2.68
CA ILE A 552 2.50 -20.69 -1.69
C ILE A 552 2.24 -21.72 -0.61
N HIS A 553 2.97 -21.64 0.50
CA HIS A 553 2.91 -22.71 1.49
C HIS A 553 2.94 -22.23 2.94
N HIS A 554 2.34 -23.02 3.83
CA HIS A 554 2.32 -22.81 5.28
C HIS A 554 1.68 -21.47 5.70
N ASN A 555 0.66 -21.02 4.97
CA ASN A 555 -0.07 -19.80 5.27
C ASN A 555 -1.34 -20.07 6.10
N THR A 556 -1.81 -19.06 6.83
CA THR A 556 -3.14 -19.04 7.43
C THR A 556 -3.94 -17.91 6.77
N LEU A 557 -4.96 -18.28 6.00
CA LEU A 557 -5.71 -17.36 5.14
C LEU A 557 -7.16 -17.30 5.58
N PHE A 558 -7.67 -16.08 5.81
CA PHE A 558 -9.05 -15.83 6.15
C PHE A 558 -9.75 -15.14 4.97
N ASN A 559 -10.63 -15.85 4.30
CA ASN A 559 -11.42 -15.33 3.19
C ASN A 559 -12.70 -14.68 3.75
N ASN A 560 -12.64 -13.40 4.09
CA ASN A 560 -13.76 -12.64 4.67
C ASN A 560 -14.15 -11.44 3.78
N TYR A 561 -15.23 -10.74 4.15
CA TYR A 561 -15.66 -9.48 3.51
C TYR A 561 -15.93 -9.54 1.98
N ASN A 562 -16.63 -10.57 1.50
CA ASN A 562 -16.95 -10.81 0.08
C ASN A 562 -15.73 -11.11 -0.82
N SER A 563 -14.62 -11.53 -0.24
CA SER A 563 -13.55 -12.21 -0.98
C SER A 563 -14.03 -13.58 -1.47
N PHE A 564 -13.58 -14.03 -2.65
CA PHE A 564 -14.08 -15.23 -3.31
C PHE A 564 -13.28 -16.47 -2.91
N TYR A 565 -11.96 -16.43 -3.03
CA TYR A 565 -11.08 -17.56 -2.76
C TYR A 565 -9.89 -17.13 -1.88
N PRO A 566 -9.38 -17.90 -0.91
CA PRO A 566 -8.20 -17.57 -0.12
C PRO A 566 -6.94 -17.44 -0.99
N ILE A 567 -6.80 -18.36 -1.96
CA ILE A 567 -5.80 -18.35 -3.03
C ILE A 567 -6.56 -18.26 -4.35
N ASP A 568 -6.38 -17.14 -5.05
CA ASP A 568 -7.01 -16.87 -6.33
C ASP A 568 -5.95 -16.92 -7.44
N HIS A 569 -5.78 -18.10 -8.04
CA HIS A 569 -5.02 -18.23 -9.28
C HIS A 569 -5.91 -17.88 -10.46
N ASP A 570 -6.04 -16.58 -10.67
CA ASP A 570 -6.79 -16.03 -11.76
C ASP A 570 -6.09 -16.28 -13.10
N ASP A 571 -6.81 -15.95 -14.16
CA ASP A 571 -6.42 -15.86 -15.56
C ASP A 571 -4.95 -16.12 -15.91
N GLY A 572 -4.69 -17.35 -16.34
CA GLY A 572 -3.41 -17.76 -16.93
C GLY A 572 -2.34 -18.19 -15.93
N SER A 573 -2.58 -18.01 -14.62
CA SER A 573 -1.65 -18.39 -13.55
C SER A 573 -1.06 -19.79 -13.74
N CYS A 574 0.27 -19.89 -13.87
CA CYS A 574 0.92 -21.17 -14.11
C CYS A 574 2.17 -21.38 -13.25
N PHE A 575 2.60 -22.65 -13.14
CA PHE A 575 3.78 -23.07 -12.36
C PHE A 575 3.73 -22.74 -10.86
N TYR A 576 2.57 -22.85 -10.22
CA TYR A 576 2.43 -22.75 -8.76
C TYR A 576 2.43 -24.12 -8.08
N GLU A 577 3.04 -24.19 -6.91
CA GLU A 577 2.87 -25.27 -5.94
C GLU A 577 2.34 -24.71 -4.63
N ASP A 578 1.13 -25.11 -4.30
CA ASP A 578 0.46 -24.68 -3.09
C ASP A 578 0.42 -25.85 -2.11
N SER A 579 0.85 -25.60 -0.87
CA SER A 579 0.90 -26.67 0.11
C SER A 579 0.81 -26.25 1.57
N ASP A 580 0.22 -27.12 2.38
CA ASP A 580 0.17 -26.96 3.84
C ASP A 580 -0.44 -25.60 4.29
N ASN A 581 -1.34 -25.01 3.50
CA ASN A 581 -2.05 -23.79 3.88
C ASN A 581 -3.34 -24.13 4.64
N PHE A 582 -3.62 -23.32 5.66
CA PHE A 582 -4.86 -23.34 6.41
C PHE A 582 -5.78 -22.24 5.91
N GLN A 583 -6.88 -22.63 5.28
CA GLN A 583 -7.74 -21.77 4.49
C GLN A 583 -9.15 -21.73 5.08
N VAL A 584 -9.60 -20.57 5.58
CA VAL A 584 -10.92 -20.39 6.18
C VAL A 584 -11.88 -19.74 5.19
N TYR A 585 -13.09 -20.29 5.06
CA TYR A 585 -14.14 -19.90 4.09
C TYR A 585 -13.71 -20.04 2.63
N GLY A 586 -13.00 -21.11 2.30
CA GLY A 586 -12.53 -21.26 0.94
C GLY A 586 -12.11 -22.66 0.57
N ASP A 587 -12.08 -22.82 -0.74
CA ASP A 587 -11.06 -23.56 -1.47
C ASP A 587 -10.40 -22.52 -2.41
N LYS A 588 -9.57 -22.91 -3.36
CA LYS A 588 -8.90 -21.99 -4.30
C LYS A 588 -9.58 -21.87 -5.66
N LYS A 589 -9.17 -20.87 -6.45
CA LYS A 589 -9.53 -20.73 -7.88
C LYS A 589 -8.37 -21.13 -8.76
N HIS A 590 -8.71 -21.82 -9.85
CA HIS A 590 -7.82 -22.08 -10.99
C HIS A 590 -8.57 -21.71 -12.26
N TYR A 591 -8.10 -20.68 -12.96
CA TYR A 591 -8.79 -20.23 -14.16
C TYR A 591 -7.82 -19.97 -15.30
N LEU A 592 -7.98 -20.75 -16.38
CA LEU A 592 -7.22 -20.66 -17.64
C LEU A 592 -5.68 -20.81 -17.51
N GLY A 593 -5.20 -21.23 -16.34
CA GLY A 593 -3.80 -21.51 -16.02
C GLY A 593 -3.36 -22.91 -16.44
N HIS A 594 -2.19 -23.37 -15.98
CA HIS A 594 -1.78 -24.79 -16.07
C HIS A 594 -0.56 -25.09 -15.16
N SER A 595 -0.13 -26.36 -15.08
CA SER A 595 1.08 -26.77 -14.34
C SER A 595 1.05 -26.41 -12.85
N GLN A 596 -0.13 -26.50 -12.24
CA GLN A 596 -0.33 -26.22 -10.83
C GLN A 596 -0.38 -27.53 -10.03
N LEU A 597 0.29 -27.54 -8.89
CA LEU A 597 0.30 -28.64 -7.94
C LEU A 597 -0.26 -28.15 -6.62
N ASP A 598 -1.33 -28.77 -6.18
CA ASP A 598 -1.96 -28.53 -4.90
C ASP A 598 -1.82 -29.78 -4.04
N HIS A 599 -1.26 -29.64 -2.83
CA HIS A 599 -1.30 -30.75 -1.89
C HIS A 599 -1.27 -30.37 -0.41
N GLN A 600 -1.87 -31.24 0.41
CA GLN A 600 -1.85 -31.15 1.88
C GLN A 600 -2.48 -29.85 2.42
N GLU A 601 -3.44 -29.28 1.69
CA GLU A 601 -4.20 -28.11 2.14
C GLU A 601 -5.22 -28.47 3.23
N ILE A 602 -5.52 -27.52 4.11
CA ILE A 602 -6.61 -27.62 5.09
C ILE A 602 -7.64 -26.53 4.81
N ASN A 603 -8.75 -26.92 4.19
CA ASN A 603 -9.87 -26.05 3.85
C ASN A 603 -10.98 -26.16 4.89
N VAL A 604 -11.35 -25.04 5.52
CA VAL A 604 -12.30 -24.98 6.64
C VAL A 604 -13.51 -24.14 6.29
N TYR A 605 -14.69 -24.76 6.37
CA TYR A 605 -15.99 -24.11 6.18
C TYR A 605 -16.78 -24.16 7.49
N PRO A 606 -16.70 -23.11 8.32
CA PRO A 606 -17.34 -23.08 9.62
C PRO A 606 -18.88 -22.91 9.55
N ASP A 607 -19.42 -22.52 8.39
CA ASP A 607 -20.85 -22.50 8.09
C ASP A 607 -21.18 -23.04 6.69
N THR A 608 -22.19 -23.90 6.56
CA THR A 608 -22.60 -24.48 5.27
C THR A 608 -23.54 -23.58 4.46
N LYS A 609 -23.68 -22.30 4.84
CA LYS A 609 -24.67 -21.37 4.26
C LYS A 609 -24.09 -20.32 3.34
N SER A 610 -22.76 -20.17 3.24
CA SER A 610 -22.18 -19.21 2.32
C SER A 610 -22.28 -19.71 0.88
N SER A 611 -23.05 -19.02 0.05
CA SER A 611 -23.08 -19.19 -1.40
C SER A 611 -21.79 -18.73 -2.10
N GLN A 612 -20.71 -18.46 -1.36
CA GLN A 612 -19.48 -17.80 -1.84
C GLN A 612 -18.26 -18.72 -1.93
N GLY A 613 -18.31 -19.93 -1.36
CA GLY A 613 -17.38 -20.99 -1.75
C GLY A 613 -18.02 -21.78 -2.87
N THR A 614 -17.41 -21.82 -4.06
CA THR A 614 -17.83 -22.79 -5.07
C THR A 614 -17.81 -24.16 -4.42
N GLY A 615 -18.88 -24.91 -4.63
CA GLY A 615 -19.14 -26.17 -3.95
C GLY A 615 -18.19 -27.28 -4.39
N VAL A 616 -16.88 -27.07 -4.52
CA VAL A 616 -15.93 -28.14 -4.83
C VAL A 616 -16.05 -29.25 -3.77
N CYS A 617 -16.25 -28.89 -2.50
CA CYS A 617 -16.54 -29.83 -1.42
C CYS A 617 -17.91 -30.52 -1.47
N ILE A 618 -18.91 -29.90 -2.11
CA ILE A 618 -20.33 -30.28 -2.00
C ILE A 618 -20.90 -30.82 -3.32
N ALA A 619 -20.24 -30.54 -4.45
CA ALA A 619 -20.67 -30.85 -5.81
C ALA A 619 -19.70 -31.80 -6.54
N ASP A 620 -18.62 -32.26 -5.89
CA ASP A 620 -17.76 -33.27 -6.50
C ASP A 620 -18.32 -34.68 -6.29
N GLN A 621 -19.14 -35.14 -7.23
CA GLN A 621 -19.54 -36.55 -7.34
C GLN A 621 -18.53 -37.40 -8.13
N ALA A 622 -17.32 -36.88 -8.43
CA ALA A 622 -16.28 -37.63 -9.13
C ALA A 622 -14.86 -37.12 -8.79
N PRO A 623 -14.20 -37.67 -7.74
CA PRO A 623 -12.81 -37.37 -7.42
C PRO A 623 -11.90 -38.07 -8.43
N SER A 624 -11.89 -37.60 -9.67
CA SER A 624 -10.89 -37.97 -10.66
C SER A 624 -9.82 -36.90 -10.70
N HIS A 625 -8.56 -37.31 -10.53
CA HIS A 625 -7.38 -36.51 -10.83
C HIS A 625 -7.59 -35.68 -12.11
N GLY A 626 -7.49 -34.35 -12.02
CA GLY A 626 -7.38 -33.47 -13.18
C GLY A 626 -8.68 -33.16 -13.93
N SER A 627 -9.76 -32.76 -13.24
CA SER A 627 -10.95 -32.20 -13.91
C SER A 627 -11.19 -30.72 -13.63
N SER A 628 -10.12 -29.94 -13.52
CA SER A 628 -10.11 -28.66 -14.21
C SER A 628 -9.47 -28.94 -15.58
N SER A 629 -9.95 -28.30 -16.65
CA SER A 629 -9.56 -28.60 -18.03
C SER A 629 -8.09 -28.29 -18.38
N TRP A 630 -7.23 -28.05 -17.37
CA TRP A 630 -5.94 -27.40 -17.50
C TRP A 630 -4.75 -28.15 -16.86
N ASN A 631 -4.92 -29.45 -16.55
CA ASN A 631 -3.85 -30.36 -16.12
C ASN A 631 -3.27 -30.06 -14.71
N GLU A 632 -4.11 -29.64 -13.77
CA GLU A 632 -3.77 -29.49 -12.36
C GLU A 632 -3.72 -30.83 -11.61
N THR A 633 -2.88 -30.90 -10.57
CA THR A 633 -2.74 -32.08 -9.71
C THR A 633 -3.11 -31.73 -8.28
N TRP A 634 -3.98 -32.54 -7.67
CA TRP A 634 -4.49 -32.38 -6.30
C TRP A 634 -4.13 -33.61 -5.47
N ILE A 635 -3.49 -33.44 -4.30
CA ILE A 635 -3.00 -34.56 -3.48
C ILE A 635 -3.25 -34.31 -2.00
N ALA A 636 -4.02 -35.20 -1.35
CA ALA A 636 -4.15 -35.26 0.11
C ALA A 636 -4.67 -33.97 0.80
N ASN A 637 -5.56 -33.22 0.14
CA ASN A 637 -6.22 -32.06 0.75
C ASN A 637 -7.32 -32.49 1.73
N THR A 638 -7.42 -31.77 2.84
CA THR A 638 -8.37 -32.01 3.93
C THR A 638 -9.44 -30.92 3.94
N PHE A 639 -10.70 -31.34 3.98
CA PHE A 639 -11.85 -30.43 4.03
C PHE A 639 -12.63 -30.63 5.33
N ILE A 640 -12.79 -29.55 6.11
CA ILE A 640 -13.48 -29.55 7.40
C ILE A 640 -14.79 -28.76 7.25
N LEU A 641 -15.92 -29.47 7.30
CA LEU A 641 -17.26 -28.89 7.27
C LEU A 641 -17.86 -28.87 8.68
N TYR A 642 -18.23 -27.69 9.19
CA TYR A 642 -18.91 -27.58 10.48
C TYR A 642 -20.35 -27.08 10.31
N THR A 643 -21.31 -27.82 10.85
CA THR A 643 -22.74 -27.48 10.84
C THR A 643 -23.22 -27.24 12.27
N SER A 644 -23.11 -26.00 12.75
CA SER A 644 -23.73 -25.62 14.02
C SER A 644 -24.16 -24.15 13.95
N PRO A 645 -25.32 -23.77 14.54
CA PRO A 645 -25.74 -22.38 14.62
C PRO A 645 -24.90 -21.66 15.68
N ILE A 646 -23.65 -21.34 15.36
CA ILE A 646 -22.79 -20.54 16.23
C ILE A 646 -22.58 -19.18 15.57
N PHE A 647 -23.07 -18.15 16.25
CA PHE A 647 -22.70 -16.76 15.98
C PHE A 647 -21.18 -16.61 16.17
N GLY A 648 -20.47 -16.22 15.11
CA GLY A 648 -19.13 -15.63 15.18
C GLY A 648 -18.01 -16.57 15.63
N ILE A 649 -17.43 -17.32 14.70
CA ILE A 649 -16.11 -17.97 14.88
C ILE A 649 -14.93 -16.98 14.68
N ALA A 650 -15.20 -15.70 14.47
CA ALA A 650 -14.17 -14.67 14.57
C ALA A 650 -13.89 -14.40 16.05
N ILE A 651 -12.67 -14.72 16.51
CA ILE A 651 -11.99 -14.32 17.77
C ILE A 651 -11.68 -15.46 18.75
N GLN A 652 -12.42 -16.57 18.80
CA GLN A 652 -12.18 -17.59 19.85
C GLN A 652 -11.36 -18.82 19.42
N MET A 653 -11.15 -19.05 18.12
CA MET A 653 -10.17 -20.04 17.63
C MET A 653 -8.81 -19.37 17.47
N ILE A 654 -8.18 -19.07 18.60
CA ILE A 654 -6.84 -18.48 18.66
C ILE A 654 -5.89 -19.52 19.28
N PHE A 655 -5.05 -20.07 18.38
CA PHE A 655 -3.67 -20.53 18.52
C PHE A 655 -3.40 -21.70 19.52
N CYS A 656 -2.80 -22.79 19.00
CA CYS A 656 -2.40 -24.07 19.62
C CYS A 656 -3.36 -25.29 19.56
N ASN A 657 -4.69 -25.14 19.58
CA ASN A 657 -5.57 -26.32 19.77
C ASN A 657 -6.02 -27.06 18.50
N ILE A 658 -5.59 -26.67 17.30
CA ILE A 658 -6.01 -27.33 16.05
C ILE A 658 -5.10 -28.54 15.70
N PHE A 659 -3.89 -28.63 16.25
CA PHE A 659 -2.96 -29.74 15.98
C PHE A 659 -3.05 -30.92 16.97
N SER A 660 -4.12 -30.99 17.77
CA SER A 660 -4.33 -32.06 18.76
C SER A 660 -5.55 -32.96 18.47
N ILE A 661 -6.06 -32.99 17.23
CA ILE A 661 -7.14 -33.90 16.81
C ILE A 661 -6.66 -34.77 15.67
#